data_AF-A0A6C0DDD2-F1
#
_entry.id   AF-A0A6C0DDD2-F1
#
_cell.length_a   1.000
_cell.length_b   1.000
_cell.length_c   1.000
_cell.angle_alpha   90.00
_cell.angle_beta   90.00
_cell.angle_gamma   90.00
#
_symmetry.space_group_name_H-M   'P 1'
#
loop_
_entity.id
_entity.type
_entity.pdbx_description
1 polymer ?
#
loop_
_entity_poly.entity_id
_entity_poly.type
_entity_poly.pdbx_seq_one_letter_code
_entity_poly.pdbx_strand_id
1 'polypeptide(L)'
;MENINNDFNLENMNINSNDNNLSATLKQGIQFKKYQHKIVTNKQTEEIAFDLEKSDTSHVTGFNKLSDGPSNIIEGFEGQTSTPVDQMVQLGILQSQYNELVRQLNTEKQNLITGTNNYIDGISTTNPYLGKNITTKSDGKSYYITGEGVAKLYPSSTIYNEIIGKNNCPKTTEEIDSIPSYINTTNGTPMVVGQQCGKEGKNVFVKNVITDTGDTYIGCYNDSLESPAMTSVNNGSQDFTFQTCKQAAIDTGNLYFGLQNLNPTTKKSSCFVSNDYDKTTQYKKSTPDTIPCQPDSSDNYIYGGKSVNAIYKTPDATYLGLFPKNKESRPPAMKLLNSGTQTFTYNTCKLAAKNANMKYFGLENFNKKTNKSSCSVGNDISKILYNIDAGSTSYITGPIDKKKYGNNTNRTVYQVDSEKSYYNGCYNDNKTSPAMTPVGEGASTYSYYTCQEEAIKSGKKYFALQGGKNGTSKCFVSDDLTTAQKYGPYQACMDVNSDGGTYKYGANEINALYKMNSAGVPSNVGKMGYVDGNDTLMEYPSTMISPGTNYTKYDGYDIINKNLKTIKTISNTTFTACIDECNKSNEYYGFVFDNSTNPSNGNGTGYLMGPDILNPSLKVHNPNTNLYIRDLKMNGMDASCNRSIESIDSNQWKNYSKGANMTSQTKCSLTKAISGQNNKIMELQNKITQVGGEIIIILNNLKKQTDDVKSKIGINSDKIDSDLVMYNKTINDIQNYKNSEDNMNNIVKDTNLLVLYQNYNYMFWSILAISTMIISMKVMGK
;
A
#
# COMPACT_ATOMS: atom_id res chain seq x y z
N MET A 1 -0.58 -10.90 -42.72
CA MET A 1 -1.80 -10.09 -42.51
C MET A 1 -3.04 -10.94 -42.82
N GLU A 2 -3.13 -12.13 -42.23
CA GLU A 2 -4.33 -12.97 -42.28
C GLU A 2 -4.66 -13.35 -40.84
N ASN A 3 -5.95 -13.29 -40.50
CA ASN A 3 -6.54 -13.40 -39.16
C ASN A 3 -6.51 -12.12 -38.33
N ILE A 4 -7.42 -11.19 -38.66
CA ILE A 4 -8.43 -10.60 -37.75
C ILE A 4 -9.42 -9.87 -38.67
N ASN A 5 -10.54 -10.54 -38.98
CA ASN A 5 -11.77 -9.89 -39.43
C ASN A 5 -12.89 -10.92 -39.35
N ASN A 6 -13.42 -11.13 -38.15
CA ASN A 6 -14.73 -11.75 -37.95
C ASN A 6 -15.32 -11.12 -36.68
N ASP A 7 -16.13 -10.09 -36.89
CA ASP A 7 -17.43 -9.90 -36.20
C ASP A 7 -18.02 -8.52 -36.56
N PHE A 8 -18.35 -8.34 -37.84
CA PHE A 8 -19.45 -7.46 -38.28
C PHE A 8 -19.81 -7.80 -39.74
N ASN A 9 -20.57 -8.88 -39.91
CA ASN A 9 -20.92 -9.40 -41.23
C ASN A 9 -22.10 -8.61 -41.83
N LEU A 10 -21.78 -7.53 -42.56
CA LEU A 10 -22.72 -6.65 -43.28
C LEU A 10 -23.19 -7.23 -44.62
N GLU A 11 -22.70 -8.40 -45.06
CA GLU A 11 -23.00 -8.96 -46.38
C GLU A 11 -24.47 -9.41 -46.56
N ASN A 12 -25.21 -9.62 -45.47
CA ASN A 12 -26.61 -10.06 -45.54
C ASN A 12 -27.65 -8.92 -45.44
N MET A 13 -27.23 -7.66 -45.35
CA MET A 13 -28.15 -6.53 -45.43
C MET A 13 -28.36 -6.12 -46.90
N ASN A 14 -29.33 -6.76 -47.55
CA ASN A 14 -29.82 -6.36 -48.87
C ASN A 14 -30.66 -5.07 -48.74
N ILE A 15 -30.00 -3.95 -48.45
CA ILE A 15 -30.65 -2.63 -48.40
C ILE A 15 -30.80 -2.13 -49.84
N ASN A 16 -32.04 -2.12 -50.29
CA ASN A 16 -32.42 -1.65 -51.61
C ASN A 16 -32.08 -0.15 -51.73
N SER A 17 -31.38 0.26 -52.78
CA SER A 17 -30.83 1.63 -52.93
C SER A 17 -31.88 2.75 -53.03
N ASN A 18 -33.17 2.41 -52.97
CA ASN A 18 -34.30 3.33 -53.04
C ASN A 18 -34.89 3.69 -51.66
N ASP A 19 -34.25 3.27 -50.56
CA ASP A 19 -34.72 3.68 -49.24
C ASP A 19 -34.45 5.18 -49.00
N ASN A 20 -35.53 5.97 -48.94
CA ASN A 20 -35.48 7.43 -48.82
C ASN A 20 -35.09 7.92 -47.41
N ASN A 21 -34.86 7.00 -46.46
CA ASN A 21 -34.51 7.31 -45.08
C ASN A 21 -33.01 7.21 -44.74
N LEU A 22 -32.14 6.84 -45.68
CA LEU A 22 -30.68 6.92 -45.46
C LEU A 22 -30.14 8.31 -45.80
N SER A 23 -29.34 8.89 -44.88
CA SER A 23 -28.65 10.15 -45.12
C SER A 23 -27.73 10.06 -46.35
N ALA A 24 -27.58 11.16 -47.08
CA ALA A 24 -26.75 11.22 -48.28
C ALA A 24 -25.30 10.76 -48.01
N THR A 25 -24.77 11.06 -46.82
CA THR A 25 -23.45 10.65 -46.36
C THR A 25 -23.32 9.13 -46.18
N LEU A 26 -24.37 8.48 -45.65
CA LEU A 26 -24.38 7.02 -45.48
C LEU A 26 -24.50 6.30 -46.84
N LYS A 27 -25.26 6.87 -47.78
CA LYS A 27 -25.34 6.39 -49.17
C LYS A 27 -23.98 6.49 -49.89
N GLN A 28 -23.26 7.61 -49.71
CA GLN A 28 -21.90 7.77 -50.22
C GLN A 28 -20.91 6.79 -49.59
N GLY A 29 -21.00 6.54 -48.28
CA GLY A 29 -20.16 5.56 -47.58
C GLY A 29 -20.35 4.12 -48.10
N ILE A 30 -21.59 3.72 -48.38
CA ILE A 30 -21.91 2.40 -48.94
C ILE A 30 -21.40 2.27 -50.39
N GLN A 31 -21.58 3.32 -51.21
CA GLN A 31 -21.04 3.38 -52.58
C GLN A 31 -19.51 3.30 -52.58
N PHE A 32 -18.85 4.00 -51.66
CA PHE A 32 -17.40 3.99 -51.50
C PHE A 32 -16.86 2.62 -51.07
N LYS A 33 -17.50 1.94 -50.12
CA LYS A 33 -17.13 0.57 -49.73
C LYS A 33 -17.26 -0.42 -50.89
N LYS A 34 -18.33 -0.30 -51.70
CA LYS A 34 -18.50 -1.10 -52.93
C LYS A 34 -17.40 -0.83 -53.97
N TYR A 35 -16.95 0.42 -54.07
CA TYR A 35 -15.86 0.81 -54.97
C TYR A 35 -14.50 0.28 -54.49
N GLN A 36 -14.19 0.36 -53.19
CA GLN A 36 -12.98 -0.23 -52.61
C GLN A 36 -12.95 -1.75 -52.77
N HIS A 37 -14.07 -2.43 -52.57
CA HIS A 37 -14.13 -3.89 -52.76
C HIS A 37 -13.89 -4.27 -54.24
N LYS A 38 -14.38 -3.48 -55.20
CA LYS A 38 -14.08 -3.66 -56.63
C LYS A 38 -12.61 -3.43 -56.97
N ILE A 39 -11.90 -2.54 -56.27
CA ILE A 39 -10.46 -2.32 -56.49
C ILE A 39 -9.66 -3.52 -55.97
N VAL A 40 -9.99 -4.02 -54.78
CA VAL A 40 -9.27 -5.12 -54.12
C VAL A 40 -9.53 -6.48 -54.80
N THR A 41 -10.70 -6.67 -55.43
CA THR A 41 -11.06 -7.92 -56.13
C THR A 41 -10.73 -7.90 -57.62
N ASN A 42 -10.22 -6.78 -58.15
CA ASN A 42 -9.83 -6.69 -59.56
C ASN A 42 -8.44 -7.30 -59.77
N LYS A 43 -8.39 -8.41 -60.53
CA LYS A 43 -7.18 -9.15 -60.91
C LYS A 43 -6.07 -8.28 -61.52
N GLN A 44 -6.39 -7.19 -62.21
CA GLN A 44 -5.37 -6.27 -62.76
C GLN A 44 -4.60 -5.51 -61.67
N THR A 45 -5.24 -5.26 -60.51
CA THR A 45 -4.59 -4.56 -59.39
C THR A 45 -3.65 -5.49 -58.61
N GLU A 46 -3.95 -6.79 -58.56
CA GLU A 46 -3.04 -7.82 -58.02
C GLU A 46 -1.78 -7.99 -58.89
N GLU A 47 -1.93 -7.99 -60.23
CA GLU A 47 -0.78 -8.09 -61.15
C GLU A 47 0.15 -6.87 -61.06
N ILE A 48 -0.39 -5.66 -60.91
CA ILE A 48 0.40 -4.43 -60.74
C ILE A 48 1.12 -4.39 -59.38
N ALA A 49 0.48 -4.87 -58.31
CA ALA A 49 1.09 -4.93 -56.99
C ALA A 49 2.23 -5.96 -56.92
N PHE A 50 2.10 -7.08 -57.64
CA PHE A 50 3.12 -8.14 -57.70
C PHE A 50 4.35 -7.74 -58.54
N ASP A 51 4.17 -6.92 -59.58
CA ASP A 51 5.28 -6.42 -60.41
C ASP A 51 6.12 -5.34 -59.72
N LEU A 52 5.52 -4.55 -58.82
CA LEU A 52 6.24 -3.54 -58.03
C LEU A 52 7.16 -4.16 -56.96
N GLU A 53 6.81 -5.34 -56.44
CA GLU A 53 7.57 -6.04 -55.40
C GLU A 53 8.83 -6.75 -55.95
N LYS A 54 8.91 -6.93 -57.28
CA LYS A 54 10.03 -7.59 -57.97
C LYS A 54 11.10 -6.64 -58.52
N SER A 55 10.87 -5.32 -58.53
CA SER A 55 11.86 -4.36 -59.01
C SER A 55 12.94 -4.10 -57.95
N ASP A 56 14.08 -4.76 -58.13
CA ASP A 56 15.33 -4.60 -57.39
C ASP A 56 15.78 -3.12 -57.41
N THR A 57 15.75 -2.45 -56.25
CA THR A 57 16.12 -1.03 -56.10
C THR A 57 17.61 -0.81 -55.84
N SER A 58 18.47 -1.79 -56.15
CA SER A 58 19.90 -1.70 -55.85
C SER A 58 20.74 -0.77 -56.74
N HIS A 59 20.22 -0.20 -57.83
CA HIS A 59 20.93 0.84 -58.60
C HIS A 59 20.02 1.97 -59.09
N VAL A 60 19.77 2.95 -58.23
CA VAL A 60 19.52 4.33 -58.65
C VAL A 60 20.65 5.19 -58.09
N THR A 61 21.62 5.49 -58.93
CA THR A 61 22.68 6.47 -58.67
C THR A 61 22.05 7.86 -58.58
N GLY A 62 21.97 8.43 -57.38
CA GLY A 62 21.52 9.82 -57.24
C GLY A 62 21.03 10.32 -55.87
N PHE A 63 21.08 9.52 -54.79
CA PHE A 63 20.63 10.01 -53.47
C PHE A 63 21.70 9.80 -52.40
N ASN A 64 22.37 10.90 -52.05
CA ASN A 64 23.24 10.95 -50.87
C ASN A 64 22.38 10.95 -49.60
N LYS A 65 22.71 10.03 -48.68
CA LYS A 65 22.25 10.04 -47.29
C LYS A 65 22.82 11.28 -46.59
N LEU A 66 21.95 12.11 -46.00
CA LEU A 66 22.36 13.11 -45.00
C LEU A 66 22.21 12.50 -43.60
N SER A 67 23.33 12.45 -42.89
CA SER A 67 23.48 11.91 -41.54
C SER A 67 23.07 12.90 -40.45
N ASP A 68 22.81 12.34 -39.27
CA ASP A 68 22.47 12.96 -37.99
C ASP A 68 23.39 14.11 -37.54
N GLY A 69 22.80 15.14 -36.90
CA GLY A 69 23.49 16.17 -36.11
C GLY A 69 22.61 17.42 -35.84
N PRO A 70 22.63 18.02 -34.62
CA PRO A 70 21.49 18.78 -34.10
C PRO A 70 21.44 20.25 -34.52
N SER A 71 20.19 20.72 -34.63
CA SER A 71 19.69 22.10 -34.53
C SER A 71 20.72 23.24 -34.51
N ASN A 72 20.74 24.00 -35.61
CA ASN A 72 20.83 25.46 -35.53
C ASN A 72 19.72 26.05 -36.39
N ILE A 73 18.84 26.80 -35.74
CA ILE A 73 17.92 27.74 -36.37
C ILE A 73 18.80 28.76 -37.09
N ILE A 74 18.80 28.74 -38.42
CA ILE A 74 19.30 29.87 -39.22
C ILE A 74 18.05 30.62 -39.68
N GLU A 75 17.71 31.66 -38.91
CA GLU A 75 16.97 32.81 -39.43
C GLU A 75 17.85 33.45 -40.51
N GLY A 76 17.35 33.46 -41.75
CA GLY A 76 18.06 34.06 -42.89
C GLY A 76 18.00 33.20 -44.14
N PHE A 77 16.79 33.02 -44.69
CA PHE A 77 16.61 32.49 -46.04
C PHE A 77 15.73 33.47 -46.85
N GLU A 78 16.20 34.71 -47.00
CA GLU A 78 15.75 35.59 -48.07
C GLU A 78 16.60 35.30 -49.32
N GLY A 79 15.96 34.81 -50.39
CA GLY A 79 16.51 34.94 -51.74
C GLY A 79 16.52 33.71 -52.66
N GLN A 80 16.10 32.52 -52.22
CA GLN A 80 15.85 31.41 -53.16
C GLN A 80 14.36 31.25 -53.38
N THR A 81 13.86 31.73 -54.52
CA THR A 81 12.52 31.36 -55.00
C THR A 81 12.53 29.87 -55.32
N SER A 82 12.17 29.03 -54.34
CA SER A 82 11.92 27.61 -54.58
C SER A 82 10.89 27.50 -55.69
N THR A 83 11.21 26.70 -56.70
CA THR A 83 10.29 26.52 -57.82
C THR A 83 9.04 25.80 -57.31
N PRO A 84 7.88 25.96 -57.97
CA PRO A 84 6.68 25.19 -57.62
C PRO A 84 6.95 23.68 -57.55
N VAL A 85 7.88 23.18 -58.37
CA VAL A 85 8.31 21.78 -58.38
C VAL A 85 9.03 21.41 -57.08
N ASP A 86 9.98 22.23 -56.62
CA ASP A 86 10.70 22.00 -55.35
C ASP A 86 9.74 22.00 -54.15
N GLN A 87 8.76 22.91 -54.16
CA GLN A 87 7.72 23.00 -53.13
C GLN A 87 6.84 21.73 -53.12
N MET A 88 6.52 21.16 -54.29
CA MET A 88 5.77 19.91 -54.36
C MET A 88 6.56 18.69 -53.87
N VAL A 89 7.87 18.63 -54.16
CA VAL A 89 8.74 17.56 -53.64
C VAL A 89 8.83 17.64 -52.13
N GLN A 90 9.08 18.84 -51.58
CA GLN A 90 9.12 19.06 -50.14
C GLN A 90 7.78 18.72 -49.46
N LEU A 91 6.67 19.08 -50.10
CA LEU A 91 5.32 18.75 -49.64
C LEU A 91 5.10 17.23 -49.57
N GLY A 92 5.57 16.47 -50.56
CA GLY A 92 5.50 15.01 -50.55
C GLY A 92 6.31 14.37 -49.41
N ILE A 93 7.50 14.91 -49.11
CA ILE A 93 8.35 14.45 -47.99
C ILE A 93 7.66 14.71 -46.66
N LEU A 94 7.17 15.94 -46.43
CA LEU A 94 6.49 16.30 -45.18
C LEU A 94 5.21 15.49 -44.98
N GLN A 95 4.48 15.16 -46.06
CA GLN A 95 3.32 14.29 -45.99
C GLN A 95 3.69 12.87 -45.54
N SER A 96 4.77 12.30 -46.08
CA SER A 96 5.25 10.98 -45.67
C SER A 96 5.63 10.97 -44.18
N GLN A 97 6.34 12.01 -43.72
CA GLN A 97 6.68 12.19 -42.31
C GLN A 97 5.44 12.35 -41.43
N TYR A 98 4.45 13.15 -41.85
CA TYR A 98 3.19 13.33 -41.14
C TYR A 98 2.45 12.01 -40.97
N ASN A 99 2.32 11.23 -42.05
CA ASN A 99 1.63 9.93 -42.03
C ASN A 99 2.32 8.94 -41.09
N GLU A 100 3.65 8.89 -41.09
CA GLU A 100 4.42 8.03 -40.19
C GLU A 100 4.25 8.43 -38.72
N LEU A 101 4.29 9.73 -38.42
CA LEU A 101 4.04 10.23 -37.05
C LEU A 101 2.62 9.90 -36.57
N VAL A 102 1.60 10.00 -37.43
CA VAL A 102 0.23 9.60 -37.10
C VAL A 102 0.13 8.09 -36.84
N ARG A 103 0.83 7.27 -37.62
CA ARG A 103 0.89 5.81 -37.40
C ARG A 103 1.49 5.49 -36.04
N GLN A 104 2.62 6.12 -35.69
CA GLN A 104 3.26 5.98 -34.38
C GLN A 104 2.35 6.44 -33.24
N LEU A 105 1.64 7.56 -33.41
CA LEU A 105 0.67 8.06 -32.43
C LEU A 105 -0.43 7.04 -32.16
N ASN A 106 -0.98 6.43 -33.21
CA ASN A 106 -2.02 5.41 -33.07
C ASN A 106 -1.50 4.15 -32.36
N THR A 107 -0.27 3.71 -32.66
CA THR A 107 0.36 2.58 -31.96
C THR A 107 0.53 2.88 -30.47
N GLU A 108 1.07 4.06 -30.12
CA GLU A 108 1.27 4.40 -28.70
C GLU A 108 -0.05 4.61 -27.95
N LYS A 109 -1.12 5.08 -28.61
CA LYS A 109 -2.47 5.12 -28.03
C LYS A 109 -3.03 3.72 -27.76
N GLN A 110 -2.83 2.75 -28.66
CA GLN A 110 -3.21 1.37 -28.38
C GLN A 110 -2.40 0.79 -27.21
N ASN A 111 -1.09 1.06 -27.15
CA ASN A 111 -0.26 0.68 -26.01
C ASN A 111 -0.77 1.31 -24.69
N LEU A 112 -1.25 2.56 -24.72
CA LEU A 112 -1.86 3.23 -23.58
C LEU A 112 -3.14 2.52 -23.11
N ILE A 113 -4.04 2.16 -24.04
CA ILE A 113 -5.28 1.44 -23.72
C ILE A 113 -4.96 0.06 -23.15
N THR A 114 -4.09 -0.70 -23.81
CA THR A 114 -3.66 -2.02 -23.34
C THR A 114 -3.00 -1.92 -21.96
N GLY A 115 -2.11 -0.94 -21.76
CA GLY A 115 -1.48 -0.71 -20.45
C GLY A 115 -2.48 -0.33 -19.37
N THR A 116 -3.49 0.46 -19.71
CA THR A 116 -4.58 0.84 -18.78
C THR A 116 -5.43 -0.37 -18.39
N ASN A 117 -5.85 -1.18 -19.37
CA ASN A 117 -6.64 -2.39 -19.11
C ASN A 117 -5.85 -3.39 -18.28
N ASN A 118 -4.59 -3.65 -18.64
CA ASN A 118 -3.71 -4.54 -17.87
C ASN A 118 -3.55 -4.06 -16.43
N TYR A 119 -3.39 -2.74 -16.21
CA TYR A 119 -3.32 -2.20 -14.86
C TYR A 119 -4.64 -2.40 -14.10
N ILE A 120 -5.79 -2.08 -14.71
CA ILE A 120 -7.12 -2.26 -14.10
C ILE A 120 -7.35 -3.72 -13.72
N ASP A 121 -7.06 -4.65 -14.63
CA ASP A 121 -7.19 -6.09 -14.40
C ASP A 121 -6.20 -6.56 -13.33
N GLY A 122 -4.99 -6.00 -13.33
CA GLY A 122 -3.95 -6.25 -12.34
C GLY A 122 -4.34 -5.86 -10.93
N ILE A 123 -5.08 -4.76 -10.73
CA ILE A 123 -5.54 -4.30 -9.41
C ILE A 123 -6.97 -4.74 -9.06
N SER A 124 -7.66 -5.39 -9.99
CA SER A 124 -9.04 -5.82 -9.81
C SER A 124 -9.16 -6.78 -8.64
N THR A 125 -10.28 -6.73 -7.92
CA THR A 125 -10.63 -7.73 -6.90
C THR A 125 -10.74 -9.15 -7.45
N THR A 126 -10.82 -9.30 -8.78
CA THR A 126 -10.81 -10.60 -9.47
C THR A 126 -9.41 -11.18 -9.62
N ASN A 127 -8.34 -10.40 -9.44
CA ASN A 127 -6.98 -10.91 -9.43
C ASN A 127 -6.73 -11.68 -8.12
N PRO A 128 -6.62 -13.03 -8.16
CA PRO A 128 -6.53 -13.83 -6.96
C PRO A 128 -5.12 -13.76 -6.33
N TYR A 129 -4.15 -13.14 -6.99
CA TYR A 129 -2.75 -13.12 -6.59
C TYR A 129 -2.33 -11.86 -5.84
N LEU A 130 -3.18 -10.83 -5.77
CA LEU A 130 -2.87 -9.58 -5.07
C LEU A 130 -2.45 -9.81 -3.62
N GLY A 131 -1.30 -9.25 -3.24
CA GLY A 131 -0.73 -9.40 -1.91
C GLY A 131 -0.29 -10.83 -1.58
N LYS A 132 0.05 -11.67 -2.57
CA LYS A 132 0.49 -13.06 -2.37
C LYS A 132 1.89 -13.32 -2.92
N ASN A 133 2.53 -14.36 -2.38
CA ASN A 133 3.72 -14.93 -3.01
C ASN A 133 3.29 -15.98 -4.03
N ILE A 134 3.91 -15.97 -5.20
CA ILE A 134 3.71 -16.97 -6.25
C ILE A 134 5.06 -17.59 -6.64
N THR A 135 5.04 -18.83 -7.11
CA THR A 135 6.18 -19.49 -7.79
C THR A 135 5.72 -20.03 -9.13
N THR A 136 6.47 -19.71 -10.18
CA THR A 136 6.19 -20.13 -11.56
C THR A 136 6.83 -21.48 -11.86
N LYS A 137 6.06 -22.45 -12.36
CA LYS A 137 6.58 -23.79 -12.73
C LYS A 137 7.52 -23.74 -13.92
N SER A 138 7.28 -22.81 -14.84
CA SER A 138 8.02 -22.68 -16.09
C SER A 138 9.49 -22.29 -15.90
N ASP A 139 9.81 -21.44 -14.92
CA ASP A 139 11.19 -20.97 -14.66
C ASP A 139 11.65 -21.12 -13.19
N GLY A 140 10.80 -21.63 -12.31
CA GLY A 140 11.10 -21.86 -10.89
C GLY A 140 11.29 -20.59 -10.06
N LYS A 141 10.97 -19.40 -10.62
CA LYS A 141 11.17 -18.13 -9.91
C LYS A 141 9.99 -17.83 -8.98
N SER A 142 10.29 -17.19 -7.86
CA SER A 142 9.29 -16.73 -6.90
C SER A 142 9.12 -15.23 -6.97
N TYR A 143 7.88 -14.76 -6.85
CA TYR A 143 7.51 -13.35 -6.89
C TYR A 143 6.57 -13.01 -5.74
N TYR A 144 6.67 -11.79 -5.23
CA TYR A 144 5.62 -11.16 -4.44
C TYR A 144 4.77 -10.30 -5.39
N ILE A 145 3.45 -10.52 -5.41
CA ILE A 145 2.52 -9.69 -6.17
C ILE A 145 1.96 -8.61 -5.23
N THR A 146 2.28 -7.35 -5.50
CA THR A 146 1.87 -6.22 -4.65
C THR A 146 0.37 -5.93 -4.75
N GLY A 147 -0.16 -5.09 -3.84
CA GLY A 147 -1.54 -4.61 -3.90
C GLY A 147 -1.90 -3.82 -5.17
N GLU A 148 -0.90 -3.38 -5.93
CA GLU A 148 -1.05 -2.68 -7.21
C GLU A 148 -0.72 -3.56 -8.43
N GLY A 149 -0.69 -4.89 -8.24
CA GLY A 149 -0.53 -5.85 -9.35
C GLY A 149 0.88 -5.89 -9.96
N VAL A 150 1.90 -5.44 -9.23
CA VAL A 150 3.30 -5.48 -9.65
C VAL A 150 3.96 -6.75 -9.11
N ALA A 151 4.64 -7.50 -9.97
CA ALA A 151 5.40 -8.68 -9.57
C ALA A 151 6.84 -8.30 -9.19
N LYS A 152 7.18 -8.48 -7.92
CA LYS A 152 8.52 -8.25 -7.37
C LYS A 152 9.26 -9.57 -7.20
N LEU A 153 10.35 -9.74 -7.94
CA LEU A 153 11.15 -10.96 -7.94
C LEU A 153 11.87 -11.15 -6.59
N TYR A 154 11.86 -12.37 -6.05
CA TYR A 154 12.81 -12.80 -5.02
C TYR A 154 14.12 -13.22 -5.69
N PRO A 155 15.25 -12.50 -5.49
CA PRO A 155 16.48 -12.80 -6.23
C PRO A 155 17.12 -14.14 -5.87
N SER A 156 16.84 -14.67 -4.68
CA SER A 156 17.34 -15.96 -4.21
C SER A 156 16.41 -16.59 -3.18
N SER A 157 16.56 -17.90 -2.98
CA SER A 157 15.86 -18.64 -1.93
C SER A 157 16.22 -18.15 -0.52
N THR A 158 17.45 -17.65 -0.31
CA THR A 158 17.87 -17.03 0.96
C THR A 158 17.05 -15.78 1.26
N ILE A 159 16.94 -14.86 0.29
CA ILE A 159 16.16 -13.63 0.46
C ILE A 159 14.68 -13.96 0.70
N TYR A 160 14.14 -14.92 -0.06
CA TYR A 160 12.78 -15.41 0.12
C TYR A 160 12.54 -15.91 1.56
N ASN A 161 13.40 -16.79 2.09
CA ASN A 161 13.28 -17.34 3.44
C ASN A 161 13.45 -16.28 4.54
N GLU A 162 14.19 -15.20 4.27
CA GLU A 162 14.37 -14.11 5.21
C GLU A 162 13.17 -13.16 5.28
N ILE A 163 12.37 -13.06 4.21
CA ILE A 163 11.23 -12.13 4.09
C ILE A 163 9.90 -12.81 4.41
N ILE A 164 9.72 -14.07 4.02
CA ILE A 164 8.44 -14.77 4.12
C ILE A 164 7.85 -14.74 5.54
N GLY A 165 6.59 -14.31 5.66
CA GLY A 165 5.89 -14.20 6.94
C GLY A 165 6.39 -13.09 7.89
N LYS A 166 7.28 -12.19 7.45
CA LYS A 166 7.77 -11.05 8.24
C LYS A 166 7.34 -9.73 7.62
N ASN A 167 7.25 -8.66 8.41
CA ASN A 167 6.91 -7.31 7.92
C ASN A 167 5.67 -7.26 7.01
N ASN A 168 4.61 -7.96 7.41
CA ASN A 168 3.36 -8.18 6.66
C ASN A 168 3.51 -8.90 5.31
N CYS A 169 4.68 -9.45 4.99
CA CYS A 169 4.82 -10.27 3.81
C CYS A 169 4.09 -11.61 4.00
N PRO A 170 3.44 -12.14 2.96
CA PRO A 170 2.68 -13.38 3.05
C PRO A 170 3.55 -14.54 3.53
N LYS A 171 2.97 -15.46 4.31
CA LYS A 171 3.66 -16.67 4.79
C LYS A 171 3.53 -17.84 3.82
N THR A 172 2.51 -17.83 2.98
CA THR A 172 2.20 -18.91 2.04
C THR A 172 2.57 -18.50 0.63
N THR A 173 2.85 -19.51 -0.20
CA THR A 173 3.22 -19.33 -1.61
C THR A 173 2.37 -20.25 -2.46
N GLU A 174 1.81 -19.69 -3.53
CA GLU A 174 0.99 -20.42 -4.50
C GLU A 174 1.83 -20.78 -5.73
N GLU A 175 1.65 -21.98 -6.26
CA GLU A 175 2.36 -22.43 -7.46
C GLU A 175 1.47 -22.23 -8.69
N ILE A 176 2.00 -21.57 -9.72
CA ILE A 176 1.26 -21.27 -10.97
C ILE A 176 2.12 -21.66 -12.18
N ASP A 177 1.49 -21.93 -13.32
CA ASP A 177 2.23 -22.36 -14.52
C ASP A 177 3.07 -21.19 -15.11
N SER A 178 2.46 -20.02 -15.25
CA SER A 178 3.07 -18.78 -15.72
C SER A 178 2.40 -17.54 -15.10
N ILE A 179 3.09 -16.40 -15.11
CA ILE A 179 2.52 -15.12 -14.65
C ILE A 179 1.49 -14.63 -15.68
N PRO A 180 0.24 -14.35 -15.27
CA PRO A 180 -0.76 -13.76 -16.16
C PRO A 180 -0.28 -12.43 -16.76
N SER A 181 -0.62 -12.16 -18.03
CA SER A 181 -0.16 -10.98 -18.76
C SER A 181 -0.59 -9.63 -18.18
N TYR A 182 -1.64 -9.62 -17.35
CA TYR A 182 -2.11 -8.42 -16.65
C TYR A 182 -1.29 -8.09 -15.40
N ILE A 183 -0.44 -9.00 -14.91
CA ILE A 183 0.47 -8.71 -13.80
C ILE A 183 1.72 -8.02 -14.35
N ASN A 184 2.05 -6.85 -13.79
CA ASN A 184 3.19 -6.06 -14.26
C ASN A 184 4.51 -6.65 -13.75
N THR A 185 5.26 -7.31 -14.63
CA THR A 185 6.59 -7.85 -14.36
C THR A 185 7.74 -6.93 -14.74
N THR A 186 7.48 -5.92 -15.59
CA THR A 186 8.53 -5.05 -16.16
C THR A 186 8.99 -3.97 -15.18
N ASN A 187 8.09 -3.49 -14.31
CA ASN A 187 8.37 -2.37 -13.41
C ASN A 187 8.66 -2.80 -11.97
N GLY A 188 8.65 -4.10 -11.68
CA GLY A 188 8.85 -4.64 -10.35
C GLY A 188 10.30 -4.59 -9.89
N THR A 189 10.59 -3.84 -8.83
CA THR A 189 11.91 -3.91 -8.19
C THR A 189 12.08 -5.26 -7.47
N PRO A 190 13.29 -5.82 -7.38
CA PRO A 190 13.49 -7.05 -6.61
C PRO A 190 13.21 -6.84 -5.12
N MET A 191 12.75 -7.90 -4.45
CA MET A 191 12.54 -7.92 -3.00
C MET A 191 13.87 -7.82 -2.25
N VAL A 192 13.91 -7.05 -1.17
CA VAL A 192 15.11 -6.89 -0.31
C VAL A 192 14.86 -7.35 1.13
N VAL A 193 15.90 -7.84 1.80
CA VAL A 193 15.79 -8.35 3.17
C VAL A 193 15.32 -7.24 4.11
N GLY A 194 14.32 -7.55 4.95
CA GLY A 194 13.77 -6.60 5.91
C GLY A 194 12.76 -5.61 5.32
N GLN A 195 12.45 -5.71 4.03
CA GLN A 195 11.42 -4.88 3.39
C GLN A 195 10.03 -5.13 4.00
N GLN A 196 9.21 -4.09 4.01
CA GLN A 196 7.78 -4.15 4.29
C GLN A 196 7.00 -4.55 3.02
N CYS A 197 5.97 -5.38 3.19
CA CYS A 197 4.98 -5.71 2.17
C CYS A 197 3.62 -5.07 2.50
N GLY A 198 2.78 -4.88 1.48
CA GLY A 198 1.41 -4.43 1.63
C GLY A 198 1.25 -2.92 1.70
N LYS A 199 0.00 -2.46 1.63
CA LYS A 199 -0.43 -1.04 1.60
C LYS A 199 0.00 -0.28 0.34
N GLU A 200 0.44 -0.99 -0.69
CA GLU A 200 0.73 -0.43 -2.01
C GLU A 200 -0.53 0.21 -2.58
N GLY A 201 -0.35 1.37 -3.22
CA GLY A 201 -1.47 2.14 -3.74
C GLY A 201 -2.24 2.91 -2.69
N LYS A 202 -1.76 3.01 -1.45
CA LYS A 202 -2.46 3.69 -0.34
C LYS A 202 -1.62 4.80 0.27
N ASN A 203 -2.31 5.79 0.84
CA ASN A 203 -1.70 6.73 1.75
C ASN A 203 -1.56 6.07 3.12
N VAL A 204 -0.42 6.24 3.77
CA VAL A 204 -0.14 5.70 5.10
C VAL A 204 0.22 6.82 6.07
N PHE A 205 -0.26 6.71 7.30
CA PHE A 205 0.01 7.62 8.39
C PHE A 205 0.60 6.86 9.57
N VAL A 206 1.75 7.33 10.08
CA VAL A 206 2.36 6.72 11.26
C VAL A 206 1.61 7.22 12.49
N LYS A 207 0.67 6.42 12.97
CA LYS A 207 -0.16 6.75 14.13
C LYS A 207 0.51 6.39 15.45
N ASN A 208 1.25 5.27 15.46
CA ASN A 208 1.79 4.65 16.66
C ASN A 208 3.28 4.34 16.50
N VAL A 209 3.99 4.20 17.63
CA VAL A 209 5.40 3.78 17.61
C VAL A 209 5.51 2.29 17.25
N ILE A 210 4.71 1.41 17.85
CA ILE A 210 4.60 -0.01 17.45
C ILE A 210 3.11 -0.41 17.52
N THR A 211 2.61 -1.16 16.55
CA THR A 211 1.22 -1.68 16.51
C THR A 211 1.11 -3.16 16.78
N ASP A 212 2.19 -3.93 16.62
CA ASP A 212 2.07 -5.40 16.66
C ASP A 212 1.87 -5.95 18.07
N THR A 213 0.66 -6.45 18.29
CA THR A 213 0.34 -7.40 19.35
C THR A 213 -0.49 -8.59 18.83
N GLY A 214 -0.47 -8.89 17.52
CA GLY A 214 -0.94 -10.14 16.90
C GLY A 214 -2.30 -10.75 17.31
N ASP A 215 -3.33 -9.96 17.61
CA ASP A 215 -4.67 -10.52 17.89
C ASP A 215 -5.47 -10.78 16.61
N THR A 216 -6.37 -11.76 16.64
CA THR A 216 -7.30 -12.08 15.53
C THR A 216 -8.73 -12.06 16.02
N TYR A 217 -9.59 -11.23 15.44
CA TYR A 217 -11.03 -11.27 15.72
C TYR A 217 -11.68 -12.53 15.15
N ILE A 218 -12.42 -13.26 15.98
CA ILE A 218 -13.08 -14.52 15.62
C ILE A 218 -14.54 -14.29 15.25
N GLY A 219 -15.26 -13.50 16.04
CA GLY A 219 -16.67 -13.21 15.80
C GLY A 219 -17.49 -13.00 17.08
N CYS A 220 -18.78 -12.77 16.86
CA CYS A 220 -19.78 -12.60 17.90
C CYS A 220 -20.48 -13.91 18.22
N TYR A 221 -20.48 -14.29 19.48
CA TYR A 221 -21.18 -15.50 19.92
C TYR A 221 -22.05 -15.17 21.12
N ASN A 222 -23.25 -15.75 21.16
CA ASN A 222 -24.10 -15.60 22.31
C ASN A 222 -23.41 -16.17 23.55
N ASP A 223 -23.87 -15.76 24.73
CA ASP A 223 -23.36 -16.20 26.01
C ASP A 223 -24.51 -16.36 27.01
N SER A 224 -24.26 -17.06 28.11
CA SER A 224 -25.22 -17.23 29.19
C SER A 224 -24.74 -16.51 30.45
N LEU A 225 -25.57 -15.67 31.04
CA LEU A 225 -25.24 -14.99 32.30
C LEU A 225 -25.19 -15.97 33.49
N GLU A 226 -25.95 -17.07 33.42
CA GLU A 226 -26.00 -18.08 34.47
C GLU A 226 -24.91 -19.14 34.30
N SER A 227 -24.46 -19.38 33.06
CA SER A 227 -23.43 -20.36 32.72
C SER A 227 -22.50 -19.83 31.62
N PRO A 228 -21.65 -18.83 31.90
CA PRO A 228 -20.81 -18.21 30.88
C PRO A 228 -19.94 -19.22 30.13
N ALA A 229 -19.85 -19.08 28.81
CA ALA A 229 -19.04 -19.91 27.93
C ALA A 229 -17.54 -19.79 28.19
N MET A 230 -17.13 -18.65 28.75
CA MET A 230 -15.75 -18.27 29.03
C MET A 230 -15.62 -17.86 30.52
N THR A 231 -14.44 -17.98 31.10
CA THR A 231 -14.21 -17.62 32.49
C THR A 231 -14.10 -16.11 32.63
N SER A 232 -14.87 -15.50 33.54
CA SER A 232 -14.80 -14.06 33.78
C SER A 232 -13.48 -13.66 34.45
N VAL A 233 -12.92 -12.52 34.03
CA VAL A 233 -11.77 -11.88 34.67
C VAL A 233 -12.29 -10.86 35.68
N ASN A 234 -11.66 -10.81 36.86
CA ASN A 234 -12.03 -9.91 37.95
C ASN A 234 -13.54 -9.94 38.27
N ASN A 235 -14.09 -11.15 38.43
CA ASN A 235 -15.51 -11.40 38.71
C ASN A 235 -16.49 -10.75 37.71
N GLY A 236 -16.05 -10.51 36.47
CA GLY A 236 -16.88 -9.91 35.43
C GLY A 236 -17.00 -8.39 35.51
N SER A 237 -16.12 -7.70 36.25
CA SER A 237 -16.13 -6.24 36.33
C SER A 237 -16.06 -5.59 34.95
N GLN A 238 -16.82 -4.51 34.74
CA GLN A 238 -16.81 -3.70 33.51
C GLN A 238 -15.66 -2.67 33.49
N ASP A 239 -14.45 -3.12 33.78
CA ASP A 239 -13.29 -2.24 33.88
C ASP A 239 -12.32 -2.34 32.70
N PHE A 240 -12.62 -3.19 31.71
CA PHE A 240 -11.68 -3.55 30.66
C PHE A 240 -11.96 -2.88 29.33
N THR A 241 -10.95 -2.27 28.73
CA THR A 241 -10.89 -2.00 27.30
C THR A 241 -10.38 -3.22 26.54
N PHE A 242 -10.48 -3.22 25.21
CA PHE A 242 -9.90 -4.24 24.34
C PHE A 242 -8.45 -4.57 24.72
N GLN A 243 -7.60 -3.55 24.84
CA GLN A 243 -6.17 -3.76 25.14
C GLN A 243 -5.96 -4.37 26.52
N THR A 244 -6.70 -3.91 27.52
CA THR A 244 -6.56 -4.46 28.89
C THR A 244 -7.13 -5.87 29.01
N CYS A 245 -8.21 -6.21 28.30
CA CYS A 245 -8.76 -7.56 28.30
C CYS A 245 -7.87 -8.54 27.53
N LYS A 246 -7.35 -8.10 26.38
CA LYS A 246 -6.34 -8.83 25.62
C LYS A 246 -5.12 -9.13 26.49
N GLN A 247 -4.62 -8.12 27.20
CA GLN A 247 -3.50 -8.27 28.11
C GLN A 247 -3.86 -9.27 29.21
N ALA A 248 -5.02 -9.13 29.86
CA ALA A 248 -5.51 -10.10 30.86
C ALA A 248 -5.60 -11.54 30.33
N ALA A 249 -5.94 -11.74 29.06
CA ALA A 249 -5.96 -13.06 28.43
C ALA A 249 -4.55 -13.64 28.26
N ILE A 250 -3.62 -12.83 27.76
CA ILE A 250 -2.21 -13.21 27.61
C ILE A 250 -1.61 -13.58 28.96
N ASP A 251 -1.91 -12.75 29.95
CA ASP A 251 -1.47 -12.80 31.33
C ASP A 251 -1.96 -14.05 32.06
N THR A 252 -3.20 -14.44 31.78
CA THR A 252 -3.81 -15.66 32.33
C THR A 252 -3.53 -16.92 31.49
N GLY A 253 -2.73 -16.80 30.42
CA GLY A 253 -2.38 -17.91 29.55
C GLY A 253 -3.56 -18.46 28.76
N ASN A 254 -4.54 -17.61 28.43
CA ASN A 254 -5.71 -17.94 27.65
C ASN A 254 -5.53 -17.59 26.16
N LEU A 255 -5.94 -18.50 25.29
CA LEU A 255 -5.87 -18.36 23.83
C LEU A 255 -6.94 -17.44 23.26
N TYR A 256 -8.05 -17.30 23.98
CA TYR A 256 -9.22 -16.55 23.58
C TYR A 256 -9.60 -15.57 24.67
N PHE A 257 -10.03 -14.38 24.26
CA PHE A 257 -10.72 -13.45 25.13
C PHE A 257 -11.99 -12.92 24.50
N GLY A 258 -12.98 -12.68 25.36
CA GLY A 258 -14.28 -12.16 25.02
C GLY A 258 -14.47 -10.82 25.69
N LEU A 259 -14.87 -9.82 24.91
CA LEU A 259 -15.34 -8.55 25.43
C LEU A 259 -16.87 -8.59 25.40
N GLN A 260 -17.50 -8.36 26.55
CA GLN A 260 -18.95 -8.45 26.70
C GLN A 260 -19.48 -7.28 27.51
N ASN A 261 -20.72 -6.89 27.20
CA ASN A 261 -21.48 -5.89 27.94
C ASN A 261 -20.71 -4.55 28.01
N LEU A 262 -20.29 -4.05 26.84
CA LEU A 262 -19.67 -2.74 26.72
C LEU A 262 -20.58 -1.67 27.34
N ASN A 263 -20.05 -0.97 28.33
CA ASN A 263 -20.69 0.18 28.89
C ASN A 263 -20.53 1.36 27.91
N PRO A 264 -21.64 1.86 27.32
CA PRO A 264 -21.55 2.90 26.30
C PRO A 264 -21.00 4.23 26.86
N THR A 265 -21.11 4.43 28.18
CA THR A 265 -20.67 5.63 28.89
C THR A 265 -19.19 5.55 29.26
N THR A 266 -18.74 4.46 29.89
CA THR A 266 -17.35 4.34 30.36
C THR A 266 -16.40 3.80 29.29
N LYS A 267 -16.92 3.25 28.18
CA LYS A 267 -16.15 2.58 27.13
C LYS A 267 -15.33 1.39 27.62
N LYS A 268 -15.78 0.79 28.72
CA LYS A 268 -15.21 -0.40 29.33
C LYS A 268 -16.23 -1.52 29.30
N SER A 269 -15.76 -2.75 29.22
CA SER A 269 -16.56 -3.95 29.15
C SER A 269 -16.12 -4.94 30.22
N SER A 270 -16.94 -5.97 30.40
CA SER A 270 -16.51 -7.17 31.09
C SER A 270 -15.52 -7.93 30.21
N CYS A 271 -14.52 -8.54 30.83
CA CYS A 271 -13.53 -9.36 30.15
C CYS A 271 -13.71 -10.83 30.52
N PHE A 272 -13.70 -11.69 29.52
CA PHE A 272 -13.78 -13.13 29.66
C PHE A 272 -12.64 -13.79 28.93
N VAL A 273 -12.16 -14.92 29.43
CA VAL A 273 -10.98 -15.62 28.89
C VAL A 273 -11.24 -17.12 28.80
N SER A 274 -10.66 -17.77 27.80
CA SER A 274 -10.76 -19.22 27.63
C SER A 274 -9.61 -19.77 26.79
N ASN A 275 -9.41 -21.08 26.91
CA ASN A 275 -8.50 -21.86 26.08
C ASN A 275 -9.21 -22.82 25.12
N ASP A 276 -10.53 -22.94 25.25
CA ASP A 276 -11.35 -23.93 24.57
C ASP A 276 -12.26 -23.23 23.56
N TYR A 277 -11.89 -23.35 22.28
CA TYR A 277 -12.62 -22.72 21.17
C TYR A 277 -14.07 -23.20 21.09
N ASP A 278 -14.29 -24.51 21.24
CA ASP A 278 -15.61 -25.11 21.10
C ASP A 278 -16.54 -24.59 22.21
N LYS A 279 -16.02 -24.48 23.45
CA LYS A 279 -16.76 -23.82 24.54
C LYS A 279 -17.00 -22.35 24.27
N THR A 280 -16.01 -21.61 23.77
CA THR A 280 -16.17 -20.17 23.50
C THR A 280 -17.25 -19.90 22.44
N THR A 281 -17.55 -20.87 21.57
CA THR A 281 -18.49 -20.73 20.46
C THR A 281 -19.78 -21.55 20.63
N GLN A 282 -19.97 -22.23 21.77
CA GLN A 282 -21.02 -23.23 21.97
C GLN A 282 -22.45 -22.70 21.84
N TYR A 283 -22.68 -21.41 22.11
CA TYR A 283 -24.01 -20.79 22.07
C TYR A 283 -24.40 -20.20 20.71
N LYS A 284 -23.71 -20.64 19.64
CA LYS A 284 -23.90 -20.20 18.25
C LYS A 284 -23.56 -18.72 18.03
N LYS A 285 -23.32 -18.39 16.76
CA LYS A 285 -22.99 -17.04 16.33
C LYS A 285 -24.19 -16.11 16.54
N SER A 286 -23.95 -14.91 17.07
CA SER A 286 -24.98 -13.87 17.20
C SER A 286 -25.46 -13.45 15.80
N THR A 287 -26.77 -13.35 15.61
CA THR A 287 -27.34 -12.78 14.39
C THR A 287 -27.50 -11.26 14.54
N PRO A 288 -27.62 -10.49 13.45
CA PRO A 288 -27.90 -9.05 13.54
C PRO A 288 -29.15 -8.69 14.36
N ASP A 289 -30.12 -9.61 14.43
CA ASP A 289 -31.40 -9.44 15.15
C ASP A 289 -31.30 -9.71 16.65
N THR A 290 -30.18 -10.27 17.13
CA THR A 290 -29.89 -10.52 18.55
C THR A 290 -28.74 -9.61 18.99
N ILE A 291 -28.86 -8.97 20.17
CA ILE A 291 -28.03 -7.85 20.67
C ILE A 291 -26.62 -7.87 20.07
N PRO A 292 -26.35 -7.09 19.01
CA PRO A 292 -25.19 -7.31 18.17
C PRO A 292 -23.90 -6.94 18.90
N CYS A 293 -22.77 -7.58 18.55
CA CYS A 293 -21.52 -6.90 18.84
C CYS A 293 -21.45 -5.65 17.98
N GLN A 294 -20.95 -4.59 18.58
CA GLN A 294 -20.79 -3.32 17.91
C GLN A 294 -19.33 -2.90 18.02
N PRO A 295 -18.74 -2.36 16.94
CA PRO A 295 -17.49 -1.64 17.07
C PRO A 295 -17.70 -0.50 18.06
N ASP A 296 -16.82 -0.36 19.04
CA ASP A 296 -16.79 0.87 19.81
C ASP A 296 -16.22 1.99 18.93
N SER A 297 -16.87 3.15 18.97
CA SER A 297 -16.52 4.27 18.11
C SER A 297 -15.20 4.93 18.46
N SER A 298 -14.58 4.60 19.60
CA SER A 298 -13.35 5.22 20.08
C SER A 298 -12.08 4.44 19.71
N ASP A 299 -12.11 3.11 19.75
CA ASP A 299 -10.94 2.26 19.50
C ASP A 299 -11.08 1.34 18.28
N ASN A 300 -12.24 1.36 17.62
CA ASN A 300 -12.61 0.52 16.46
C ASN A 300 -12.57 -1.00 16.71
N TYR A 301 -12.46 -1.44 17.97
CA TYR A 301 -12.58 -2.85 18.32
C TYR A 301 -14.04 -3.21 18.55
N ILE A 302 -14.40 -4.45 18.27
CA ILE A 302 -15.74 -4.99 18.35
C ILE A 302 -15.96 -5.50 19.78
N TYR A 303 -17.04 -5.05 20.42
CA TYR A 303 -17.43 -5.47 21.75
C TYR A 303 -18.79 -6.13 21.69
N GLY A 304 -18.96 -7.19 22.47
CA GLY A 304 -20.22 -7.89 22.57
C GLY A 304 -21.24 -7.11 23.41
N GLY A 305 -22.52 -7.27 23.05
CA GLY A 305 -23.63 -6.77 23.84
C GLY A 305 -23.81 -7.52 25.16
N LYS A 306 -24.91 -7.25 25.86
CA LYS A 306 -25.28 -8.03 27.06
C LYS A 306 -25.52 -9.48 26.64
N SER A 307 -24.82 -10.42 27.27
CA SER A 307 -24.88 -11.85 26.94
C SER A 307 -24.38 -12.21 25.53
N VAL A 308 -23.48 -11.41 24.96
CA VAL A 308 -22.76 -11.72 23.73
C VAL A 308 -21.29 -11.44 23.95
N ASN A 309 -20.40 -12.35 23.56
CA ASN A 309 -18.97 -12.14 23.57
C ASN A 309 -18.50 -11.76 22.16
N ALA A 310 -17.80 -10.64 22.03
CA ALA A 310 -16.94 -10.39 20.89
C ALA A 310 -15.60 -11.09 21.15
N ILE A 311 -15.36 -12.19 20.43
CA ILE A 311 -14.27 -13.12 20.71
C ILE A 311 -13.06 -12.79 19.85
N TYR A 312 -11.92 -12.74 20.49
CA TYR A 312 -10.60 -12.54 19.91
C TYR A 312 -9.67 -13.67 20.30
N LYS A 313 -8.71 -13.95 19.43
CA LYS A 313 -7.60 -14.86 19.66
C LYS A 313 -6.36 -14.06 20.02
N THR A 314 -5.68 -14.42 21.10
CA THR A 314 -4.35 -13.85 21.41
C THR A 314 -3.30 -14.35 20.40
N PRO A 315 -2.17 -13.65 20.24
CA PRO A 315 -0.98 -14.24 19.64
C PRO A 315 -0.68 -15.58 20.30
N ASP A 316 -0.36 -16.58 19.49
CA ASP A 316 -0.12 -17.93 19.97
C ASP A 316 1.20 -18.46 19.44
N ALA A 317 1.90 -19.25 20.24
CA ALA A 317 3.24 -19.69 19.92
C ALA A 317 3.27 -20.50 18.61
N THR A 318 4.16 -20.11 17.70
CA THR A 318 4.28 -20.72 16.37
C THR A 318 4.83 -22.15 16.51
N TYR A 319 4.08 -23.15 16.03
CA TYR A 319 4.58 -24.54 15.96
C TYR A 319 5.70 -24.65 14.93
N LEU A 320 6.90 -25.02 15.38
CA LEU A 320 8.08 -25.15 14.52
C LEU A 320 8.27 -26.56 13.98
N GLY A 321 7.76 -27.58 14.67
CA GLY A 321 7.91 -28.96 14.24
C GLY A 321 8.02 -29.96 15.38
N LEU A 322 8.19 -31.21 14.98
CA LEU A 322 8.46 -32.35 15.85
C LEU A 322 9.95 -32.67 15.76
N PHE A 323 10.63 -32.75 16.90
CA PHE A 323 12.06 -32.97 16.97
C PHE A 323 12.36 -34.15 17.91
N PRO A 324 13.31 -35.04 17.57
CA PRO A 324 13.68 -36.11 18.47
C PRO A 324 14.37 -35.57 19.71
N LYS A 325 14.21 -36.26 20.84
CA LYS A 325 15.01 -36.00 22.05
C LYS A 325 16.43 -36.49 21.80
N ASN A 326 17.42 -35.78 22.33
CA ASN A 326 18.82 -36.18 22.20
C ASN A 326 19.03 -37.66 22.59
N LYS A 327 19.81 -38.40 21.79
CA LYS A 327 20.44 -39.64 22.26
C LYS A 327 21.40 -39.30 23.41
N GLU A 328 21.49 -40.16 24.41
CA GLU A 328 22.11 -39.95 25.74
C GLU A 328 23.55 -39.39 25.77
N SER A 329 24.24 -39.30 24.63
CA SER A 329 25.63 -38.85 24.52
C SER A 329 25.82 -37.34 24.26
N ARG A 330 24.76 -36.51 24.26
CA ARG A 330 24.88 -35.06 23.96
C ARG A 330 24.08 -34.15 24.90
N PRO A 331 24.62 -32.96 25.24
CA PRO A 331 23.93 -32.03 26.14
C PRO A 331 22.57 -31.61 25.58
N PRO A 332 21.50 -31.62 26.40
CA PRO A 332 20.12 -31.38 25.97
C PRO A 332 19.97 -30.01 25.28
N ALA A 333 19.44 -30.01 24.05
CA ALA A 333 19.22 -28.79 23.27
C ALA A 333 18.20 -27.81 23.90
N MET A 334 17.32 -28.31 24.78
CA MET A 334 16.42 -27.50 25.60
C MET A 334 16.38 -28.04 27.03
N LYS A 335 16.34 -27.14 28.00
CA LYS A 335 16.33 -27.43 29.44
C LYS A 335 14.95 -27.94 29.87
N LEU A 336 14.89 -29.12 30.46
CA LEU A 336 13.67 -29.64 31.10
C LEU A 336 13.30 -28.83 32.35
N LEU A 337 12.02 -28.51 32.49
CA LEU A 337 11.46 -27.88 33.69
C LEU A 337 10.91 -28.95 34.65
N ASN A 338 10.95 -28.64 35.95
CA ASN A 338 10.50 -29.53 37.05
C ASN A 338 11.01 -30.98 36.90
N SER A 339 12.28 -31.15 36.54
CA SER A 339 12.88 -32.49 36.34
C SER A 339 12.11 -33.37 35.34
N GLY A 340 11.34 -32.76 34.42
CA GLY A 340 10.56 -33.46 33.42
C GLY A 340 9.24 -34.06 33.90
N THR A 341 8.70 -33.64 35.05
CA THR A 341 7.37 -34.09 35.48
C THR A 341 6.27 -33.70 34.48
N GLN A 342 5.26 -34.56 34.32
CA GLN A 342 4.09 -34.33 33.45
C GLN A 342 3.07 -33.37 34.09
N THR A 343 3.52 -32.18 34.44
CA THR A 343 2.71 -31.18 35.16
C THR A 343 2.21 -30.05 34.27
N PHE A 344 2.70 -29.95 33.03
CA PHE A 344 2.48 -28.80 32.17
C PHE A 344 1.49 -29.10 31.03
N THR A 345 0.46 -28.28 30.90
CA THR A 345 -0.29 -28.08 29.66
C THR A 345 0.53 -27.27 28.65
N TYR A 346 0.07 -27.20 27.40
CA TYR A 346 0.62 -26.28 26.39
C TYR A 346 0.76 -24.85 26.94
N ASN A 347 -0.30 -24.29 27.54
CA ASN A 347 -0.28 -22.92 28.03
C ASN A 347 0.62 -22.72 29.24
N THR A 348 0.64 -23.66 30.18
CA THR A 348 1.52 -23.54 31.34
C THR A 348 2.99 -23.74 30.96
N CYS A 349 3.31 -24.54 29.95
CA CYS A 349 4.66 -24.64 29.41
C CYS A 349 5.06 -23.40 28.62
N LYS A 350 4.14 -22.85 27.79
CA LYS A 350 4.32 -21.55 27.11
C LYS A 350 4.61 -20.44 28.12
N LEU A 351 3.81 -20.36 29.19
CA LEU A 351 4.00 -19.40 30.28
C LEU A 351 5.30 -19.66 31.04
N ALA A 352 5.66 -20.92 31.30
CA ALA A 352 6.91 -21.25 31.96
C ALA A 352 8.13 -20.87 31.09
N ALA A 353 8.04 -21.00 29.77
CA ALA A 353 9.06 -20.55 28.84
C ALA A 353 9.18 -19.02 28.80
N LYS A 354 8.04 -18.32 28.84
CA LYS A 354 7.99 -16.86 29.01
C LYS A 354 8.67 -16.43 30.32
N ASN A 355 8.25 -17.00 31.45
CA ASN A 355 8.82 -16.72 32.78
C ASN A 355 10.31 -17.08 32.86
N ALA A 356 10.77 -18.09 32.11
CA ALA A 356 12.16 -18.49 32.03
C ALA A 356 12.99 -17.70 31.00
N ASN A 357 12.38 -16.73 30.30
CA ASN A 357 12.99 -15.97 29.21
C ASN A 357 13.58 -16.85 28.10
N MET A 358 12.75 -17.73 27.54
CA MET A 358 13.15 -18.71 26.52
C MET A 358 12.33 -18.52 25.23
N LYS A 359 13.02 -18.40 24.10
CA LYS A 359 12.43 -18.21 22.76
C LYS A 359 11.60 -19.41 22.29
N TYR A 360 11.91 -20.60 22.80
CA TYR A 360 11.29 -21.85 22.39
C TYR A 360 10.86 -22.64 23.61
N PHE A 361 9.76 -23.37 23.47
CA PHE A 361 9.38 -24.43 24.40
C PHE A 361 9.02 -25.71 23.68
N GLY A 362 9.36 -26.82 24.32
CA GLY A 362 9.12 -28.16 23.87
C GLY A 362 8.11 -28.85 24.78
N LEU A 363 7.08 -29.45 24.20
CA LEU A 363 6.16 -30.32 24.92
C LEU A 363 6.47 -31.77 24.60
N GLU A 364 6.61 -32.60 25.63
CA GLU A 364 6.98 -34.00 25.48
C GLU A 364 6.36 -34.89 26.56
N ASN A 365 6.32 -36.21 26.35
CA ASN A 365 5.71 -37.16 27.28
C ASN A 365 4.26 -36.80 27.65
N PHE A 366 3.39 -36.52 26.68
CA PHE A 366 2.00 -36.15 27.01
C PHE A 366 1.16 -37.29 27.59
N ASN A 367 0.47 -36.99 28.68
CA ASN A 367 -0.42 -37.87 29.42
C ASN A 367 -1.88 -37.57 29.08
N LYS A 368 -2.50 -38.47 28.31
CA LYS A 368 -3.89 -38.32 27.85
C LYS A 368 -4.92 -38.27 28.98
N LYS A 369 -4.64 -38.88 30.15
CA LYS A 369 -5.58 -38.91 31.27
C LYS A 369 -5.62 -37.57 32.01
N THR A 370 -4.47 -36.93 32.18
CA THR A 370 -4.36 -35.67 32.91
C THR A 370 -4.35 -34.44 31.99
N ASN A 371 -4.22 -34.64 30.68
CA ASN A 371 -4.03 -33.60 29.68
C ASN A 371 -2.80 -32.71 29.98
N LYS A 372 -1.74 -33.32 30.51
CA LYS A 372 -0.47 -32.66 30.90
C LYS A 372 0.73 -33.37 30.27
N SER A 373 1.86 -32.69 30.21
CA SER A 373 3.11 -33.09 29.56
C SER A 373 4.31 -32.58 30.35
N SER A 374 5.48 -33.09 30.01
CA SER A 374 6.75 -32.51 30.39
C SER A 374 7.01 -31.26 29.54
N CYS A 375 7.61 -30.24 30.15
CA CYS A 375 7.96 -29.00 29.49
C CYS A 375 9.48 -28.86 29.40
N SER A 376 9.98 -28.45 28.25
CA SER A 376 11.37 -28.06 28.03
C SER A 376 11.44 -26.66 27.40
N VAL A 377 12.52 -25.93 27.64
CA VAL A 377 12.65 -24.53 27.19
C VAL A 377 14.05 -24.23 26.66
N GLY A 378 14.19 -23.37 25.65
CA GLY A 378 15.48 -23.08 25.02
C GLY A 378 15.49 -21.80 24.16
N ASN A 379 16.69 -21.38 23.73
CA ASN A 379 16.91 -20.12 23.01
C ASN A 379 17.59 -20.27 21.65
N ASP A 380 18.17 -21.42 21.37
CA ASP A 380 19.04 -21.63 20.21
C ASP A 380 18.35 -22.59 19.24
N ILE A 381 17.72 -22.03 18.20
CA ILE A 381 17.00 -22.83 17.21
C ILE A 381 17.94 -23.74 16.44
N SER A 382 19.18 -23.33 16.18
CA SER A 382 20.15 -24.15 15.47
C SER A 382 20.47 -25.41 16.26
N LYS A 383 20.62 -25.33 17.58
CA LYS A 383 20.79 -26.52 18.45
C LYS A 383 19.56 -27.40 18.52
N ILE A 384 18.36 -26.80 18.43
CA ILE A 384 17.09 -27.54 18.41
C ILE A 384 16.90 -28.26 17.06
N LEU A 385 17.26 -27.60 15.95
CA LEU A 385 17.14 -28.11 14.58
C LEU A 385 18.27 -29.07 14.18
N TYR A 386 19.42 -29.05 14.86
CA TYR A 386 20.58 -29.88 14.52
C TYR A 386 20.33 -31.39 14.67
N ASN A 387 19.25 -31.81 15.34
CA ASN A 387 18.90 -33.21 15.57
C ASN A 387 17.83 -33.75 14.61
N ILE A 388 17.63 -33.17 13.42
CA ILE A 388 16.68 -33.71 12.44
C ILE A 388 17.26 -34.98 11.80
N ASP A 389 17.14 -36.13 12.47
CA ASP A 389 17.06 -37.40 11.77
C ASP A 389 15.63 -37.48 11.18
N ALA A 390 15.53 -37.54 9.86
CA ALA A 390 14.33 -37.34 9.04
C ALA A 390 13.22 -38.42 9.17
N GLY A 391 12.99 -38.99 10.36
CA GLY A 391 12.20 -40.23 10.49
C GLY A 391 11.05 -40.22 11.50
N SER A 392 10.85 -39.21 12.34
CA SER A 392 9.78 -39.25 13.34
C SER A 392 8.53 -38.47 12.93
N THR A 393 7.42 -39.19 12.73
CA THR A 393 6.18 -38.63 12.17
C THR A 393 5.05 -38.50 13.19
N SER A 394 5.18 -39.04 14.41
CA SER A 394 4.06 -39.11 15.35
C SER A 394 4.17 -38.12 16.51
N TYR A 395 3.20 -37.21 16.56
CA TYR A 395 2.85 -36.38 17.72
C TYR A 395 1.48 -36.79 18.24
N ILE A 396 1.17 -36.42 19.47
CA ILE A 396 -0.16 -36.60 20.05
C ILE A 396 -0.89 -35.26 19.98
N THR A 397 -2.06 -35.23 19.35
CA THR A 397 -2.95 -34.06 19.44
C THR A 397 -3.69 -34.12 20.78
N GLY A 398 -3.55 -33.09 21.61
CA GLY A 398 -4.25 -32.97 22.89
C GLY A 398 -5.77 -33.01 22.66
N PRO A 399 -6.51 -33.86 23.40
CA PRO A 399 -7.95 -34.03 23.18
C PRO A 399 -8.75 -32.77 23.47
N ILE A 400 -8.28 -31.94 24.40
CA ILE A 400 -8.96 -30.71 24.84
C ILE A 400 -8.46 -29.49 24.05
N ASP A 401 -7.15 -29.23 24.03
CA ASP A 401 -6.59 -28.00 23.46
C ASP A 401 -6.20 -28.10 21.98
N LYS A 402 -6.31 -29.29 21.39
CA LYS A 402 -5.92 -29.62 20.01
C LYS A 402 -4.47 -29.27 19.67
N LYS A 403 -3.60 -29.11 20.67
CA LYS A 403 -2.17 -28.81 20.47
C LYS A 403 -1.38 -30.08 20.22
N LYS A 404 -0.23 -29.96 19.57
CA LYS A 404 0.66 -31.08 19.25
C LYS A 404 1.61 -31.27 20.41
N TYR A 405 1.69 -32.50 20.89
CA TYR A 405 2.58 -32.90 21.97
C TYR A 405 3.54 -33.97 21.49
N GLY A 406 4.80 -33.86 21.91
CA GLY A 406 5.78 -34.93 21.74
C GLY A 406 5.44 -36.16 22.57
N ASN A 407 5.95 -37.31 22.14
CA ASN A 407 5.83 -38.59 22.85
C ASN A 407 7.08 -38.81 23.75
N ASN A 408 7.43 -40.07 24.01
CA ASN A 408 8.62 -40.44 24.78
C ASN A 408 9.93 -40.22 24.01
N THR A 409 9.92 -40.29 22.69
CA THR A 409 11.10 -40.16 21.82
C THR A 409 11.23 -38.79 21.18
N ASN A 410 10.15 -38.01 21.13
CA ASN A 410 10.07 -36.72 20.45
C ASN A 410 9.54 -35.61 21.36
N ARG A 411 9.84 -34.38 20.97
CA ARG A 411 9.27 -33.15 21.50
C ARG A 411 8.69 -32.30 20.38
N THR A 412 7.51 -31.75 20.61
CA THR A 412 6.96 -30.72 19.72
C THR A 412 7.50 -29.38 20.16
N VAL A 413 8.15 -28.64 19.26
CA VAL A 413 8.74 -27.34 19.58
C VAL A 413 7.85 -26.23 19.04
N TYR A 414 7.65 -25.26 19.91
CA TYR A 414 6.93 -24.03 19.66
C TYR A 414 7.88 -22.86 19.88
N GLN A 415 7.83 -21.89 19.00
CA GLN A 415 8.43 -20.57 19.21
C GLN A 415 7.43 -19.73 19.97
N VAL A 416 7.82 -19.28 21.16
CA VAL A 416 7.04 -18.29 21.90
C VAL A 416 7.00 -17.04 21.02
N ASP A 417 5.81 -16.54 20.70
CA ASP A 417 5.67 -15.24 20.04
C ASP A 417 6.46 -14.23 20.84
N SER A 418 7.43 -13.60 20.18
CA SER A 418 8.43 -12.77 20.83
C SER A 418 7.73 -11.77 21.73
N GLU A 419 7.99 -11.85 23.04
CA GLU A 419 7.51 -10.85 23.99
C GLU A 419 7.91 -9.46 23.50
N LYS A 420 7.18 -8.40 23.84
CA LYS A 420 7.61 -7.04 23.48
C LYS A 420 9.01 -6.72 24.05
N SER A 421 9.43 -7.37 25.14
CA SER A 421 10.77 -7.26 25.73
C SER A 421 11.17 -8.50 26.54
N TYR A 422 12.47 -8.69 26.79
CA TYR A 422 13.01 -9.73 27.67
C TYR A 422 13.92 -9.20 28.77
N TYR A 423 13.95 -9.89 29.91
CA TYR A 423 14.80 -9.53 31.05
C TYR A 423 16.29 -9.68 30.73
N ASN A 424 17.06 -8.63 30.94
CA ASN A 424 18.48 -8.52 30.60
C ASN A 424 19.40 -8.67 31.82
N GLY A 425 18.95 -8.30 33.03
CA GLY A 425 19.72 -8.46 34.26
C GLY A 425 19.41 -7.39 35.31
N CYS A 426 20.11 -7.45 36.44
CA CYS A 426 20.09 -6.39 37.47
C CYS A 426 21.37 -5.58 37.37
N TYR A 427 21.25 -4.26 37.47
CA TYR A 427 22.39 -3.37 37.43
C TYR A 427 22.27 -2.33 38.54
N ASN A 428 23.41 -1.95 39.12
CA ASN A 428 23.41 -0.83 40.05
C ASN A 428 22.97 0.44 39.31
N ASP A 429 22.41 1.38 40.06
CA ASP A 429 22.05 2.70 39.61
C ASP A 429 22.56 3.75 40.61
N ASN A 430 22.48 5.02 40.24
CA ASN A 430 22.88 6.12 41.08
C ASN A 430 21.75 7.15 41.17
N LYS A 431 21.24 7.39 42.38
CA LYS A 431 20.13 8.32 42.61
C LYS A 431 20.38 9.74 42.11
N THR A 432 21.62 10.22 42.15
CA THR A 432 22.02 11.57 41.71
C THR A 432 22.41 11.65 40.23
N SER A 433 22.75 10.51 39.63
CA SER A 433 23.12 10.40 38.22
C SER A 433 22.60 9.07 37.67
N PRO A 434 21.28 8.94 37.44
CA PRO A 434 20.72 7.68 36.97
C PRO A 434 21.37 7.21 35.68
N ALA A 435 21.60 5.90 35.58
CA ALA A 435 22.17 5.23 34.40
C ALA A 435 21.25 5.35 33.19
N MET A 436 19.95 5.44 33.41
CA MET A 436 18.91 5.49 32.38
C MET A 436 18.03 6.73 32.60
N THR A 437 17.31 7.18 31.58
CA THR A 437 16.43 8.35 31.71
C THR A 437 15.19 7.99 32.53
N PRO A 438 14.90 8.65 33.66
CA PRO A 438 13.68 8.41 34.43
C PRO A 438 12.45 8.87 33.66
N VAL A 439 11.35 8.12 33.77
CA VAL A 439 10.04 8.46 33.20
C VAL A 439 9.14 9.09 34.25
N GLY A 440 8.28 10.02 33.84
CA GLY A 440 7.27 10.66 34.70
C GLY A 440 7.87 11.37 35.91
N GLU A 441 8.97 12.10 35.71
CA GLU A 441 9.73 12.77 36.78
C GLU A 441 10.20 11.84 37.91
N GLY A 442 10.30 10.53 37.62
CA GLY A 442 10.70 9.52 38.62
C GLY A 442 9.56 9.08 39.53
N ALA A 443 8.31 9.23 39.09
CA ALA A 443 7.13 8.69 39.78
C ALA A 443 7.25 7.19 40.04
N SER A 444 6.79 6.75 41.21
CA SER A 444 6.82 5.34 41.65
C SER A 444 5.47 4.64 41.42
N THR A 445 4.85 4.82 40.26
CA THR A 445 3.50 4.30 39.95
C THR A 445 3.51 3.30 38.79
N TYR A 446 4.68 2.85 38.35
CA TYR A 446 4.82 1.99 37.18
C TYR A 446 4.81 0.51 37.55
N SER A 447 4.02 -0.27 36.82
CA SER A 447 4.17 -1.71 36.64
C SER A 447 5.11 -2.03 35.47
N TYR A 448 5.51 -3.29 35.34
CA TYR A 448 6.21 -3.83 34.18
C TYR A 448 5.58 -3.39 32.85
N TYR A 449 4.27 -3.62 32.69
CA TYR A 449 3.57 -3.28 31.46
C TYR A 449 3.55 -1.78 31.20
N THR A 450 3.24 -0.97 32.22
CA THR A 450 3.22 0.48 32.02
C THR A 450 4.61 1.01 31.68
N CYS A 451 5.70 0.50 32.28
CA CYS A 451 7.05 0.92 31.96
C CYS A 451 7.53 0.41 30.58
N GLN A 452 7.13 -0.80 30.20
CA GLN A 452 7.34 -1.32 28.86
C GLN A 452 6.64 -0.45 27.81
N GLU A 453 5.40 -0.05 28.07
CA GLU A 453 4.64 0.87 27.21
C GLU A 453 5.33 2.24 27.13
N GLU A 454 5.88 2.76 28.23
CA GLU A 454 6.68 3.99 28.18
C GLU A 454 7.96 3.85 27.35
N ALA A 455 8.66 2.71 27.40
CA ALA A 455 9.76 2.43 26.48
C ALA A 455 9.31 2.35 25.02
N ILE A 456 8.16 1.73 24.74
CA ILE A 456 7.58 1.69 23.39
C ILE A 456 7.29 3.11 22.91
N LYS A 457 6.56 3.90 23.71
CA LYS A 457 6.21 5.28 23.39
C LYS A 457 7.45 6.14 23.17
N SER A 458 8.48 5.98 23.98
CA SER A 458 9.74 6.73 23.86
C SER A 458 10.71 6.15 22.83
N GLY A 459 10.35 5.04 22.17
CA GLY A 459 11.19 4.37 21.16
C GLY A 459 12.45 3.74 21.71
N LYS A 460 12.49 3.50 23.02
CA LYS A 460 13.69 3.06 23.73
C LYS A 460 13.86 1.56 23.62
N LYS A 461 15.10 1.12 23.34
CA LYS A 461 15.46 -0.30 23.25
C LYS A 461 15.47 -1.02 24.60
N TYR A 462 15.54 -0.28 25.70
CA TYR A 462 15.64 -0.82 27.04
C TYR A 462 14.75 -0.04 28.00
N PHE A 463 14.19 -0.75 28.99
CA PHE A 463 13.60 -0.12 30.17
C PHE A 463 14.01 -0.84 31.45
N ALA A 464 13.90 -0.16 32.58
CA ALA A 464 14.17 -0.74 33.88
C ALA A 464 13.13 -0.33 34.92
N LEU A 465 12.87 -1.27 35.84
CA LEU A 465 12.02 -1.08 37.01
C LEU A 465 12.92 -0.99 38.26
N GLN A 466 12.74 0.04 39.07
CA GLN A 466 13.55 0.30 40.28
C GLN A 466 12.67 0.60 41.49
N GLY A 467 13.12 0.13 42.66
CA GLY A 467 12.66 0.59 43.97
C GLY A 467 11.20 0.31 44.30
N GLY A 468 10.57 -0.73 43.71
CA GLY A 468 9.14 -0.97 43.90
C GLY A 468 8.66 -2.39 43.62
N LYS A 469 7.33 -2.55 43.63
CA LYS A 469 6.60 -3.79 43.30
C LYS A 469 5.64 -3.51 42.14
N ASN A 470 4.75 -4.46 41.83
CA ASN A 470 3.74 -4.29 40.78
C ASN A 470 2.92 -3.02 41.01
N GLY A 471 2.89 -2.13 40.02
CA GLY A 471 2.18 -0.85 40.07
C GLY A 471 2.80 0.22 40.98
N THR A 472 3.98 -0.03 41.58
CA THR A 472 4.60 0.89 42.56
C THR A 472 6.09 1.17 42.32
N SER A 473 6.61 0.86 41.13
CA SER A 473 8.03 1.07 40.80
C SER A 473 8.28 2.35 40.02
N LYS A 474 9.55 2.78 40.04
CA LYS A 474 10.03 3.80 39.11
C LYS A 474 10.36 3.17 37.77
N CYS A 475 10.09 3.90 36.69
CA CYS A 475 10.41 3.49 35.35
C CYS A 475 11.60 4.29 34.80
N PHE A 476 12.53 3.60 34.15
CA PHE A 476 13.65 4.19 33.45
C PHE A 476 13.76 3.62 32.04
N VAL A 477 14.26 4.41 31.09
CA VAL A 477 14.37 4.01 29.67
C VAL A 477 15.71 4.39 29.05
N SER A 478 16.22 3.61 28.09
CA SER A 478 17.48 3.85 27.37
C SER A 478 17.50 3.21 25.99
N ASP A 479 18.30 3.76 25.07
CA ASP A 479 18.62 3.14 23.77
C ASP A 479 19.93 2.37 23.75
N ASP A 480 20.77 2.61 24.75
CA ASP A 480 22.12 2.06 24.83
C ASP A 480 22.23 1.12 26.03
N LEU A 481 22.67 -0.10 25.72
CA LEU A 481 22.91 -1.13 26.72
C LEU A 481 24.07 -0.74 27.64
N THR A 482 25.12 -0.13 27.09
CA THR A 482 26.31 0.25 27.86
C THR A 482 25.95 1.27 28.93
N THR A 483 25.17 2.27 28.55
CA THR A 483 24.60 3.29 29.44
C THR A 483 23.71 2.64 30.52
N ALA A 484 22.83 1.71 30.14
CA ALA A 484 21.98 1.00 31.10
C ALA A 484 22.75 0.10 32.08
N GLN A 485 23.97 -0.32 31.72
CA GLN A 485 24.84 -1.19 32.52
C GLN A 485 25.99 -0.42 33.21
N LYS A 486 26.00 0.92 33.13
CA LYS A 486 27.12 1.79 33.50
C LYS A 486 27.71 1.53 34.89
N TYR A 487 26.89 1.21 35.89
CA TYR A 487 27.33 0.97 37.27
C TYR A 487 27.54 -0.50 37.62
N GLY A 488 27.62 -1.37 36.60
CA GLY A 488 27.92 -2.77 36.75
C GLY A 488 26.74 -3.62 37.23
N PRO A 489 26.86 -4.95 37.11
CA PRO A 489 25.79 -5.87 37.49
C PRO A 489 25.59 -5.91 39.00
N TYR A 490 24.35 -6.17 39.42
CA TYR A 490 23.98 -6.44 40.80
C TYR A 490 23.44 -7.87 40.95
N GLN A 491 23.62 -8.47 42.13
CA GLN A 491 23.41 -9.90 42.29
C GLN A 491 21.95 -10.33 42.42
N ALA A 492 21.02 -9.43 42.79
CA ALA A 492 19.62 -9.81 43.00
C ALA A 492 18.61 -8.72 42.63
N CYS A 493 17.62 -9.10 41.82
CA CYS A 493 16.35 -8.38 41.64
C CYS A 493 15.26 -9.23 42.26
N MET A 494 14.22 -8.57 42.75
CA MET A 494 13.09 -9.23 43.40
C MET A 494 12.13 -9.77 42.34
N ASP A 495 11.70 -11.02 42.52
CA ASP A 495 10.55 -11.55 41.81
C ASP A 495 9.27 -10.98 42.38
N VAL A 496 8.46 -10.36 41.53
CA VAL A 496 7.15 -9.84 41.90
C VAL A 496 6.11 -10.53 41.04
N ASN A 497 5.24 -11.28 41.71
CA ASN A 497 4.08 -11.89 41.08
C ASN A 497 3.02 -10.80 40.85
N SER A 498 2.63 -10.61 39.60
CA SER A 498 1.49 -9.80 39.18
C SER A 498 0.47 -10.68 38.47
N ASP A 499 -0.74 -10.16 38.26
CA ASP A 499 -1.85 -10.80 37.51
C ASP A 499 -1.53 -10.93 36.01
N GLY A 500 -0.39 -11.56 35.68
CA GLY A 500 0.13 -11.77 34.34
C GLY A 500 1.53 -12.37 34.22
N GLY A 501 2.23 -12.58 35.34
CA GLY A 501 3.53 -13.23 35.35
C GLY A 501 4.37 -12.88 36.56
N THR A 502 5.54 -13.51 36.66
CA THR A 502 6.57 -13.14 37.63
C THR A 502 7.59 -12.24 36.93
N TYR A 503 7.64 -10.97 37.33
CA TYR A 503 8.57 -9.98 36.77
C TYR A 503 9.63 -9.58 37.78
N LYS A 504 10.82 -9.21 37.29
CA LYS A 504 11.95 -8.73 38.08
C LYS A 504 11.80 -7.23 38.32
N TYR A 505 11.86 -6.83 39.58
CA TYR A 505 11.94 -5.44 40.00
C TYR A 505 13.25 -5.22 40.75
N GLY A 506 13.93 -4.13 40.45
CA GLY A 506 15.12 -3.77 41.19
C GLY A 506 14.76 -3.24 42.58
N ALA A 507 15.66 -3.43 43.54
CA ALA A 507 15.62 -2.72 44.82
C ALA A 507 15.85 -1.20 44.62
N ASN A 508 15.87 -0.42 45.70
CA ASN A 508 16.28 0.98 45.62
C ASN A 508 17.67 1.09 45.00
N GLU A 509 17.83 1.99 44.03
CA GLU A 509 19.08 2.20 43.29
C GLU A 509 19.58 0.96 42.52
N ILE A 510 18.69 -0.01 42.27
CA ILE A 510 18.97 -1.16 41.42
C ILE A 510 17.95 -1.17 40.29
N ASN A 511 18.42 -1.35 39.06
CA ASN A 511 17.61 -1.41 37.86
C ASN A 511 17.42 -2.86 37.42
N ALA A 512 16.18 -3.37 37.46
CA ALA A 512 15.82 -4.60 36.75
C ALA A 512 15.64 -4.27 35.27
N LEU A 513 16.67 -4.53 34.47
CA LEU A 513 16.77 -4.13 33.08
C LEU A 513 16.07 -5.13 32.16
N TYR A 514 15.34 -4.60 31.18
CA TYR A 514 14.66 -5.32 30.12
C TYR A 514 15.08 -4.75 28.77
N LYS A 515 15.17 -5.62 27.75
CA LYS A 515 15.43 -5.24 26.36
C LYS A 515 14.20 -5.48 25.51
N MET A 516 13.79 -4.47 24.75
CA MET A 516 12.71 -4.56 23.76
C MET A 516 13.11 -5.47 22.59
N ASN A 517 12.20 -6.36 22.17
CA ASN A 517 12.38 -7.19 20.97
C ASN A 517 12.15 -6.40 19.68
N SER A 518 11.40 -5.30 19.77
CA SER A 518 11.33 -4.27 18.73
C SER A 518 11.27 -2.91 19.39
N ALA A 519 12.12 -1.98 18.96
CA ALA A 519 12.05 -0.58 19.34
C ALA A 519 11.51 0.18 18.13
N GLY A 520 10.40 0.90 18.32
CA GLY A 520 9.89 1.75 17.26
C GLY A 520 10.77 2.99 17.11
N VAL A 521 10.45 3.79 16.10
CA VAL A 521 11.14 5.00 15.72
C VAL A 521 10.18 6.18 15.96
N PRO A 522 10.16 6.79 17.15
CA PRO A 522 9.23 7.87 17.49
C PRO A 522 9.29 9.05 16.52
N SER A 523 10.46 9.33 15.95
CA SER A 523 10.64 10.39 14.94
C SER A 523 9.88 10.13 13.64
N ASN A 524 9.37 8.92 13.42
CA ASN A 524 8.50 8.64 12.30
C ASN A 524 7.03 8.91 12.61
N VAL A 525 6.64 9.05 13.89
CA VAL A 525 5.24 9.28 14.24
C VAL A 525 4.79 10.66 13.79
N GLY A 526 3.57 10.76 13.28
CA GLY A 526 3.04 11.98 12.68
C GLY A 526 3.40 12.13 11.20
N LYS A 527 4.32 11.32 10.68
CA LYS A 527 4.63 11.31 9.25
C LYS A 527 3.51 10.68 8.44
N MET A 528 3.35 11.17 7.22
CA MET A 528 2.42 10.63 6.23
C MET A 528 3.16 10.41 4.91
N GLY A 529 2.83 9.36 4.18
CA GLY A 529 3.44 9.05 2.90
C GLY A 529 2.52 8.24 2.00
N TYR A 530 2.89 8.09 0.74
CA TYR A 530 2.22 7.21 -0.20
C TYR A 530 3.13 6.02 -0.51
N VAL A 531 2.60 4.80 -0.45
CA VAL A 531 3.32 3.58 -0.82
C VAL A 531 2.96 3.24 -2.26
N ASP A 532 3.94 3.27 -3.16
CA ASP A 532 3.70 2.94 -4.56
C ASP A 532 3.66 1.43 -4.84
N GLY A 533 3.40 1.05 -6.10
CA GLY A 533 3.31 -0.36 -6.50
C GLY A 533 4.60 -1.17 -6.33
N ASN A 534 5.72 -0.54 -6.00
CA ASN A 534 7.01 -1.17 -5.72
C ASN A 534 7.35 -1.20 -4.22
N ASP A 535 6.37 -1.01 -3.33
CA ASP A 535 6.57 -0.83 -1.88
C ASP A 535 7.51 0.34 -1.54
N THR A 536 7.62 1.34 -2.43
CA THR A 536 8.43 2.52 -2.17
C THR A 536 7.57 3.58 -1.52
N LEU A 537 7.95 3.97 -0.31
CA LEU A 537 7.29 5.02 0.45
C LEU A 537 7.86 6.39 0.05
N MET A 538 6.97 7.24 -0.45
CA MET A 538 7.22 8.65 -0.75
C MET A 538 6.58 9.51 0.35
N GLU A 539 7.39 10.18 1.16
CA GLU A 539 6.91 10.99 2.30
C GLU A 539 6.26 12.28 1.80
N TYR A 540 5.08 12.62 2.35
CA TYR A 540 4.46 13.92 2.13
C TYR A 540 5.20 14.99 2.94
N PRO A 541 5.62 16.11 2.33
CA PRO A 541 6.16 17.23 3.08
C PRO A 541 5.10 17.80 4.02
N SER A 542 5.53 18.36 5.15
CA SER A 542 4.62 18.94 6.16
C SER A 542 3.71 20.04 5.58
N THR A 543 4.14 20.74 4.53
CA THR A 543 3.36 21.75 3.82
C THR A 543 2.14 21.19 3.07
N MET A 544 2.15 19.89 2.75
CA MET A 544 1.04 19.18 2.10
C MET A 544 0.13 18.47 3.10
N ILE A 545 0.41 18.57 4.40
CA ILE A 545 -0.35 17.91 5.46
C ILE A 545 -1.00 18.99 6.32
N SER A 546 -2.30 18.88 6.55
CA SER A 546 -3.02 19.78 7.45
C SER A 546 -3.99 18.99 8.32
N PRO A 547 -4.39 19.53 9.47
CA PRO A 547 -5.42 18.88 10.27
C PRO A 547 -6.80 18.99 9.59
N GLY A 548 -7.53 17.87 9.57
CA GLY A 548 -8.91 17.75 9.13
C GLY A 548 -9.91 18.15 10.22
N THR A 549 -11.20 17.90 10.05
CA THR A 549 -12.23 18.31 11.03
C THR A 549 -12.67 17.19 11.97
N ASN A 550 -12.18 15.97 11.73
CA ASN A 550 -12.47 14.80 12.55
C ASN A 550 -11.44 14.67 13.67
N TYR A 551 -11.82 14.02 14.78
CA TYR A 551 -10.97 13.89 15.96
C TYR A 551 -10.90 12.44 16.44
N THR A 552 -9.68 11.99 16.77
CA THR A 552 -9.43 10.80 17.59
C THR A 552 -9.34 11.21 19.06
N LYS A 553 -10.19 10.62 19.91
CA LYS A 553 -10.22 10.84 21.37
C LYS A 553 -9.34 9.83 22.11
N TYR A 554 -8.62 10.29 23.13
CA TYR A 554 -7.86 9.48 24.08
C TYR A 554 -8.36 9.81 25.50
N ASP A 555 -9.15 8.89 26.06
CA ASP A 555 -9.80 9.05 27.36
C ASP A 555 -8.81 8.94 28.53
N GLY A 556 -8.82 9.92 29.43
CA GLY A 556 -7.91 9.96 30.57
C GLY A 556 -6.45 10.18 30.15
N TYR A 557 -6.23 11.01 29.13
CA TYR A 557 -4.89 11.36 28.65
C TYR A 557 -4.69 12.87 28.58
N ASP A 558 -3.43 13.26 28.79
CA ASP A 558 -2.88 14.60 28.71
C ASP A 558 -1.54 14.56 27.96
N ILE A 559 -0.82 15.67 27.92
CA ILE A 559 0.48 15.81 27.30
C ILE A 559 1.55 16.25 28.34
N ILE A 560 2.67 15.52 28.45
CA ILE A 560 3.68 15.54 29.54
C ILE A 560 4.43 16.87 29.71
N ASN A 561 4.30 17.84 28.81
CA ASN A 561 5.21 18.98 28.82
C ASN A 561 4.49 20.32 28.75
N LYS A 562 4.47 21.04 29.88
CA LYS A 562 3.95 22.42 30.00
C LYS A 562 4.69 23.44 29.13
N ASN A 563 5.86 23.10 28.56
CA ASN A 563 6.61 23.95 27.63
C ASN A 563 6.22 23.73 26.16
N LEU A 564 5.34 22.77 25.85
CA LEU A 564 4.70 22.72 24.55
C LEU A 564 3.84 23.97 24.41
N LYS A 565 3.92 24.64 23.26
CA LYS A 565 3.05 25.78 22.97
C LYS A 565 1.59 25.29 22.97
N THR A 566 0.93 25.37 24.12
CA THR A 566 -0.51 25.68 24.12
C THR A 566 -0.64 26.96 23.34
N ILE A 567 -1.17 26.85 22.13
CA ILE A 567 -1.30 28.00 21.24
C ILE A 567 -2.42 28.90 21.77
N LYS A 568 -3.48 28.30 22.31
CA LYS A 568 -4.60 29.00 22.89
C LYS A 568 -5.23 28.23 24.04
N THR A 569 -5.54 28.93 25.12
CA THR A 569 -6.35 28.39 26.23
C THR A 569 -7.73 29.03 26.19
N ILE A 570 -8.76 28.22 26.39
CA ILE A 570 -10.16 28.66 26.46
C ILE A 570 -10.72 28.17 27.80
N SER A 571 -10.95 29.10 28.72
CA SER A 571 -11.46 28.79 30.06
C SER A 571 -12.99 28.80 30.10
N ASN A 572 -13.57 28.00 31.01
CA ASN A 572 -15.02 27.88 31.22
C ASN A 572 -15.79 27.63 29.90
N THR A 573 -15.30 26.68 29.12
CA THR A 573 -15.79 26.38 27.77
C THR A 573 -16.39 24.99 27.70
N THR A 574 -17.27 24.77 26.71
CA THR A 574 -17.79 23.45 26.40
C THR A 574 -16.83 22.70 25.46
N PHE A 575 -16.95 21.37 25.42
CA PHE A 575 -16.26 20.53 24.46
C PHE A 575 -16.51 20.96 23.00
N THR A 576 -17.76 21.26 22.65
CA THR A 576 -18.13 21.71 21.29
C THR A 576 -17.46 23.03 20.92
N ALA A 577 -17.41 23.99 21.85
CA ALA A 577 -16.72 25.25 21.61
C ALA A 577 -15.21 25.08 21.40
N CYS A 578 -14.57 24.09 22.05
CA CYS A 578 -13.19 23.72 21.76
C CYS A 578 -13.02 23.16 20.35
N ILE A 579 -13.94 22.29 19.88
CA ILE A 579 -13.93 21.79 18.50
C ILE A 579 -14.06 22.95 17.51
N ASP A 580 -15.05 23.83 17.71
CA ASP A 580 -15.32 24.94 16.81
C ASP A 580 -14.12 25.88 16.71
N GLU A 581 -13.49 26.20 17.85
CA GLU A 581 -12.29 27.05 17.85
C GLU A 581 -11.08 26.35 17.23
N CYS A 582 -10.87 25.07 17.54
CA CYS A 582 -9.77 24.28 17.01
C CYS A 582 -9.89 24.09 15.49
N ASN A 583 -11.11 24.03 14.94
CA ASN A 583 -11.35 23.92 13.50
C ASN A 583 -11.17 25.23 12.71
N LYS A 584 -11.06 26.41 13.36
CA LYS A 584 -10.89 27.72 12.69
C LYS A 584 -9.51 27.92 12.07
N SER A 585 -8.49 27.20 12.54
CA SER A 585 -7.12 27.34 12.06
C SER A 585 -6.50 25.98 11.76
N ASN A 586 -5.57 25.95 10.80
CA ASN A 586 -4.74 24.78 10.53
C ASN A 586 -3.53 24.68 11.48
N GLU A 587 -3.34 25.67 12.36
CA GLU A 587 -2.28 25.65 13.38
C GLU A 587 -2.63 24.72 14.56
N TYR A 588 -3.91 24.45 14.80
CA TYR A 588 -4.36 23.59 15.89
C TYR A 588 -4.52 22.16 15.39
N TYR A 589 -3.72 21.24 15.91
CA TYR A 589 -3.77 19.81 15.56
C TYR A 589 -4.61 19.00 16.56
N GLY A 590 -5.16 19.65 17.57
CA GLY A 590 -5.97 19.03 18.60
C GLY A 590 -6.02 19.89 19.86
N PHE A 591 -6.60 19.33 20.91
CA PHE A 591 -6.67 19.97 22.21
C PHE A 591 -6.75 18.96 23.36
N VAL A 592 -6.33 19.39 24.54
CA VAL A 592 -6.66 18.71 25.79
C VAL A 592 -7.85 19.42 26.42
N PHE A 593 -8.83 18.66 26.90
CA PHE A 593 -9.99 19.17 27.62
C PHE A 593 -9.94 18.69 29.07
N ASP A 594 -9.78 19.65 29.98
CA ASP A 594 -9.74 19.42 31.42
C ASP A 594 -11.11 19.68 32.03
N ASN A 595 -11.73 18.61 32.55
CA ASN A 595 -13.05 18.64 33.16
C ASN A 595 -13.01 18.94 34.67
N SER A 596 -11.82 19.03 35.27
CA SER A 596 -11.68 19.21 36.71
C SER A 596 -12.02 20.62 37.19
N THR A 597 -11.96 21.62 36.30
CA THR A 597 -12.10 23.03 36.70
C THR A 597 -13.54 23.49 36.95
N ASN A 598 -14.57 22.79 36.43
CA ASN A 598 -15.98 23.14 36.68
C ASN A 598 -16.96 21.97 36.36
N PRO A 599 -16.91 20.86 37.11
CA PRO A 599 -17.70 19.66 36.79
C PRO A 599 -19.23 19.86 36.85
N SER A 600 -19.72 20.90 37.54
CA SER A 600 -21.14 21.13 37.83
C SER A 600 -21.99 21.61 36.64
N ASN A 601 -21.38 22.15 35.59
CA ASN A 601 -22.08 22.67 34.40
C ASN A 601 -21.60 22.05 33.07
N GLY A 602 -20.71 21.05 33.13
CA GLY A 602 -20.10 20.43 31.94
C GLY A 602 -19.08 21.32 31.23
N ASN A 603 -18.68 22.46 31.81
CA ASN A 603 -17.65 23.32 31.28
C ASN A 603 -16.28 22.92 31.84
N GLY A 604 -15.28 22.97 30.97
CA GLY A 604 -13.89 22.70 31.30
C GLY A 604 -12.97 23.82 30.85
N THR A 605 -11.69 23.49 30.83
CA THR A 605 -10.67 24.31 30.18
C THR A 605 -10.13 23.57 28.97
N GLY A 606 -10.17 24.21 27.80
CA GLY A 606 -9.60 23.69 26.56
C GLY A 606 -8.21 24.25 26.31
N TYR A 607 -7.25 23.38 26.04
CA TYR A 607 -5.87 23.74 25.70
C TYR A 607 -5.61 23.33 24.25
N LEU A 608 -5.69 24.27 23.32
CA LEU A 608 -5.47 24.03 21.89
C LEU A 608 -3.97 23.95 21.62
N MET A 609 -3.56 22.92 20.89
CA MET A 609 -2.16 22.55 20.72
C MET A 609 -1.76 22.45 19.25
N GLY A 610 -0.48 22.70 19.00
CA GLY A 610 0.15 22.53 17.70
C GLY A 610 0.47 21.08 17.33
N PRO A 611 1.23 20.85 16.25
CA PRO A 611 1.49 19.51 15.69
C PRO A 611 2.21 18.55 16.65
N ASP A 612 2.90 19.04 17.68
CA ASP A 612 3.55 18.21 18.69
C ASP A 612 2.57 17.25 19.40
N ILE A 613 1.28 17.59 19.44
CA ILE A 613 0.22 16.74 20.01
C ILE A 613 0.15 15.35 19.33
N LEU A 614 0.66 15.22 18.09
CA LEU A 614 0.73 13.96 17.36
C LEU A 614 1.76 12.99 17.95
N ASN A 615 2.74 13.47 18.71
CA ASN A 615 3.82 12.65 19.26
C ASN A 615 3.31 11.77 20.43
N PRO A 616 3.29 10.43 20.30
CA PRO A 616 2.81 9.53 21.34
C PRO A 616 3.68 9.54 22.58
N SER A 617 4.98 9.85 22.46
CA SER A 617 5.90 9.97 23.58
C SER A 617 5.51 11.09 24.55
N LEU A 618 4.72 12.06 24.08
CA LEU A 618 4.27 13.16 24.91
C LEU A 618 2.96 12.82 25.62
N LYS A 619 2.26 11.72 25.30
CA LYS A 619 0.96 11.38 25.90
C LYS A 619 1.15 10.72 27.27
N VAL A 620 0.57 11.31 28.31
CA VAL A 620 0.54 10.74 29.67
C VAL A 620 -0.87 10.44 30.10
N HIS A 621 -1.01 9.37 30.88
CA HIS A 621 -2.26 9.08 31.53
C HIS A 621 -2.55 10.14 32.60
N ASN A 622 -3.69 10.82 32.45
CA ASN A 622 -4.23 11.76 33.43
C ASN A 622 -5.76 11.57 33.47
N PRO A 623 -6.32 10.97 34.53
CA PRO A 623 -7.74 10.63 34.58
C PRO A 623 -8.67 11.86 34.58
N ASN A 624 -8.14 13.06 34.81
CA ASN A 624 -8.94 14.30 34.88
C ASN A 624 -9.10 15.01 33.51
N THR A 625 -8.38 14.56 32.49
CA THR A 625 -8.34 15.21 31.19
C THR A 625 -8.63 14.23 30.06
N ASN A 626 -9.11 14.75 28.93
CA ASN A 626 -9.26 14.00 27.71
C ASN A 626 -8.47 14.68 26.58
N LEU A 627 -7.73 13.89 25.82
CA LEU A 627 -6.92 14.37 24.70
C LEU A 627 -7.66 14.11 23.38
N TYR A 628 -7.78 15.14 22.55
CA TYR A 628 -8.43 15.07 21.24
C TYR A 628 -7.45 15.49 20.16
N ILE A 629 -7.15 14.60 19.22
CA ILE A 629 -6.21 14.85 18.13
C ILE A 629 -6.98 14.86 16.82
N ARG A 630 -6.77 15.88 15.98
CA ARG A 630 -7.40 15.97 14.67
C ARG A 630 -6.82 14.92 13.72
N ASP A 631 -7.69 14.26 12.97
CA ASP A 631 -7.28 13.41 11.87
C ASP A 631 -6.61 14.27 10.79
N LEU A 632 -5.54 13.79 10.18
CA LEU A 632 -4.80 14.55 9.18
C LEU A 632 -5.42 14.37 7.79
N LYS A 633 -5.33 15.42 6.96
CA LYS A 633 -5.69 15.41 5.55
C LYS A 633 -4.54 15.94 4.69
N MET A 634 -4.51 15.51 3.44
CA MET A 634 -3.54 15.98 2.45
C MET A 634 -4.13 17.16 1.65
N ASN A 635 -3.31 18.17 1.40
CA ASN A 635 -3.66 19.35 0.60
C ASN A 635 -2.72 19.48 -0.60
N GLY A 636 -3.24 20.00 -1.72
CA GLY A 636 -2.42 20.34 -2.89
C GLY A 636 -1.75 19.14 -3.57
N MET A 637 -2.22 17.92 -3.32
CA MET A 637 -1.75 16.73 -4.02
C MET A 637 -2.48 16.54 -5.34
N ASP A 638 -1.84 15.81 -6.26
CA ASP A 638 -2.50 15.36 -7.49
C ASP A 638 -3.73 14.50 -7.18
N ALA A 639 -4.79 14.66 -7.98
CA ALA A 639 -6.04 13.94 -7.79
C ALA A 639 -5.87 12.41 -7.79
N SER A 640 -4.88 11.89 -8.52
CA SER A 640 -4.57 10.45 -8.56
C SER A 640 -4.13 9.88 -7.20
N CYS A 641 -3.65 10.74 -6.29
CA CYS A 641 -3.19 10.38 -4.95
C CYS A 641 -4.29 10.54 -3.88
N ASN A 642 -5.50 10.99 -4.24
CA ASN A 642 -6.61 11.14 -3.30
C ASN A 642 -7.22 9.80 -2.88
N ARG A 643 -6.59 9.17 -1.90
CA ARG A 643 -6.91 7.82 -1.42
C ARG A 643 -7.05 7.79 0.09
N SER A 644 -7.73 6.76 0.60
CA SER A 644 -7.87 6.54 2.03
C SER A 644 -6.50 6.46 2.71
N ILE A 645 -6.43 7.04 3.91
CA ILE A 645 -5.26 7.01 4.76
C ILE A 645 -5.37 5.78 5.66
N GLU A 646 -4.36 4.93 5.62
CA GLU A 646 -4.22 3.76 6.47
C GLU A 646 -3.24 4.05 7.61
N SER A 647 -3.60 3.68 8.83
CA SER A 647 -2.66 3.79 9.95
C SER A 647 -1.61 2.68 9.88
N ILE A 648 -0.35 3.04 10.07
CA ILE A 648 0.77 2.12 10.28
C ILE A 648 1.56 2.52 11.52
N ASP A 649 2.48 1.66 11.94
CA ASP A 649 3.46 2.00 12.96
C ASP A 649 4.80 2.46 12.40
N SER A 650 5.65 2.96 13.30
CA SER A 650 6.94 3.52 12.94
C SER A 650 7.95 2.49 12.40
N ASN A 651 7.77 1.19 12.71
CA ASN A 651 8.60 0.11 12.18
C ASN A 651 8.15 -0.29 10.78
N GLN A 652 6.85 -0.41 10.55
CA GLN A 652 6.31 -0.58 9.20
C GLN A 652 6.78 0.57 8.31
N TRP A 653 6.68 1.82 8.80
CA TRP A 653 7.22 2.98 8.10
C TRP A 653 8.70 2.81 7.78
N LYS A 654 9.54 2.46 8.77
CA LYS A 654 10.98 2.28 8.60
C LYS A 654 11.33 1.21 7.56
N ASN A 655 10.55 0.13 7.51
CA ASN A 655 10.84 -1.04 6.69
C ASN A 655 10.42 -0.89 5.22
N TYR A 656 9.66 0.15 4.86
CA TYR A 656 9.49 0.52 3.45
C TYR A 656 10.77 1.11 2.86
N SER A 657 11.06 0.73 1.62
CA SER A 657 12.07 1.42 0.80
C SER A 657 11.69 2.89 0.66
N LYS A 658 12.66 3.80 0.78
CA LYS A 658 12.41 5.25 0.73
C LYS A 658 12.61 5.79 -0.68
N GLY A 659 11.57 6.45 -1.19
CA GLY A 659 11.62 7.19 -2.44
C GLY A 659 11.88 8.68 -2.22
N ALA A 660 11.78 9.45 -3.32
CA ALA A 660 11.74 10.91 -3.21
C ALA A 660 10.47 11.36 -2.48
N ASN A 661 10.53 12.53 -1.84
CA ASN A 661 9.36 13.13 -1.21
C ASN A 661 8.29 13.45 -2.26
N MET A 662 7.03 13.39 -1.84
CA MET A 662 5.89 13.78 -2.67
C MET A 662 5.95 15.27 -3.01
N THR A 663 5.44 15.62 -4.18
CA THR A 663 5.21 16.98 -4.64
C THR A 663 3.75 17.10 -5.11
N SER A 664 3.26 18.32 -5.31
CA SER A 664 1.94 18.56 -5.89
C SER A 664 1.76 17.94 -7.29
N GLN A 665 2.86 17.66 -7.99
CA GLN A 665 2.90 17.10 -9.34
C GLN A 665 3.11 15.58 -9.35
N THR A 666 3.44 14.98 -8.20
CA THR A 666 3.70 13.54 -8.12
C THR A 666 2.41 12.79 -8.42
N LYS A 667 2.42 11.99 -9.49
CA LYS A 667 1.31 11.12 -9.87
C LYS A 667 1.37 9.80 -9.11
N CYS A 668 0.21 9.24 -8.79
CA CYS A 668 0.06 7.97 -8.08
C CYS A 668 -0.60 6.90 -8.97
N SER A 669 -0.34 5.62 -8.65
CA SER A 669 -1.07 4.46 -9.20
C SER A 669 -1.17 4.46 -10.73
N LEU A 670 -2.36 4.23 -11.32
CA LEU A 670 -2.59 4.19 -12.76
C LEU A 670 -1.95 5.36 -13.50
N THR A 671 -2.14 6.60 -13.00
CA THR A 671 -1.62 7.80 -13.66
C THR A 671 -0.09 7.80 -13.75
N LYS A 672 0.59 7.24 -12.75
CA LYS A 672 2.05 6.99 -12.79
C LYS A 672 2.39 5.85 -13.75
N ALA A 673 1.62 4.77 -13.76
CA ALA A 673 1.87 3.61 -14.60
C ALA A 673 1.82 3.94 -16.10
N ILE A 674 0.96 4.89 -16.50
CA ILE A 674 0.76 5.29 -17.90
C ILE A 674 1.44 6.61 -18.29
N SER A 675 2.16 7.27 -17.36
CA SER A 675 2.74 8.59 -17.63
C SER A 675 3.77 8.56 -18.76
N GLY A 676 4.55 7.47 -18.87
CA GLY A 676 5.53 7.29 -19.94
C GLY A 676 4.88 7.27 -21.32
N GLN A 677 3.79 6.51 -21.48
CA GLN A 677 3.02 6.43 -22.72
C GLN A 677 2.34 7.77 -23.03
N ASN A 678 1.75 8.43 -22.04
CA ASN A 678 1.15 9.76 -22.22
C ASN A 678 2.18 10.80 -22.70
N ASN A 679 3.40 10.80 -22.15
CA ASN A 679 4.46 11.71 -22.58
C ASN A 679 4.85 11.48 -24.04
N LYS A 680 4.98 10.22 -24.48
CA LYS A 680 5.23 9.89 -25.89
C LYS A 680 4.09 10.35 -26.81
N ILE A 681 2.84 10.17 -26.39
CA ILE A 681 1.66 10.63 -27.13
C ILE A 681 1.71 12.15 -27.30
N MET A 682 2.01 12.90 -26.25
CA MET A 682 2.15 14.36 -26.31
C MET A 682 3.31 14.78 -27.22
N GLU A 683 4.45 14.10 -27.16
CA GLU A 683 5.59 14.38 -28.03
C GLU A 683 5.24 14.15 -29.51
N LEU A 684 4.56 13.04 -29.82
CA LEU A 684 4.10 12.74 -31.18
C LEU A 684 3.05 13.76 -31.65
N GLN A 685 2.11 14.16 -30.80
CA GLN A 685 1.15 15.22 -31.12
C GLN A 685 1.83 16.56 -31.44
N ASN A 686 2.87 16.92 -30.68
CA ASN A 686 3.65 18.13 -30.95
C ASN A 686 4.36 18.06 -32.31
N LYS A 687 5.00 16.93 -32.63
CA LYS A 687 5.65 16.72 -33.93
C LYS A 687 4.66 16.75 -35.09
N ILE A 688 3.49 16.12 -34.94
CA ILE A 688 2.40 16.15 -35.93
C ILE A 688 1.93 17.59 -36.16
N THR A 689 1.76 18.37 -35.09
CA THR A 689 1.34 19.77 -35.18
C THR A 689 2.38 20.61 -35.92
N GLN A 690 3.67 20.39 -35.64
CA GLN A 690 4.77 21.08 -36.32
C GLN A 690 4.81 20.78 -37.81
N VAL A 691 4.85 19.49 -38.19
CA VAL A 691 4.88 19.06 -39.61
C VAL A 691 3.61 19.52 -40.33
N GLY A 692 2.45 19.41 -39.68
CA GLY A 692 1.18 19.89 -40.22
C GLY A 692 1.19 21.40 -40.50
N GLY A 693 1.84 22.20 -39.63
CA GLY A 693 2.05 23.63 -39.83
C GLY A 693 2.96 23.95 -41.01
N GLU A 694 4.05 23.20 -41.19
CA GLU A 694 4.96 23.34 -42.35
C GLU A 694 4.23 23.04 -43.67
N ILE A 695 3.39 22.01 -43.70
CA ILE A 695 2.52 21.70 -44.84
C ILE A 695 1.58 22.87 -45.15
N ILE A 696 0.94 23.48 -44.14
CA ILE A 696 0.07 24.67 -44.34
C ILE A 696 0.83 25.81 -45.01
N ILE A 697 2.06 26.07 -44.56
CA ILE A 697 2.89 27.15 -45.09
C ILE A 697 3.16 26.90 -46.59
N ILE A 698 3.58 25.69 -46.96
CA ILE A 698 3.85 25.34 -48.36
C ILE A 698 2.57 25.42 -49.21
N LEU A 699 1.46 24.88 -48.72
CA LEU A 699 0.18 24.93 -49.42
C LEU A 699 -0.31 26.37 -49.65
N ASN A 700 -0.15 27.25 -48.67
CA ASN A 700 -0.47 28.67 -48.82
C ASN A 700 0.45 29.38 -49.83
N ASN A 701 1.73 28.99 -49.91
CA ASN A 701 2.65 29.51 -50.91
C ASN A 701 2.28 29.06 -52.32
N LEU A 702 1.99 27.76 -52.49
CA LEU A 702 1.49 27.20 -53.75
C LEU A 702 0.18 27.86 -54.17
N LYS A 703 -0.73 28.11 -53.23
CA LYS A 703 -1.97 28.86 -53.47
C LYS A 703 -1.69 30.27 -53.99
N LYS A 704 -0.84 31.06 -53.31
CA LYS A 704 -0.48 32.41 -53.76
C LYS A 704 0.10 32.42 -55.18
N GLN A 705 0.98 31.47 -55.48
CA GLN A 705 1.54 31.30 -56.83
C GLN A 705 0.48 30.87 -57.85
N THR A 706 -0.53 30.12 -57.41
CA THR A 706 -1.67 29.71 -58.23
C THR A 706 -2.64 30.85 -58.50
N ASP A 707 -2.92 31.72 -57.52
CA ASP A 707 -3.76 32.92 -57.72
C ASP A 707 -3.13 33.88 -58.76
N ASP A 708 -1.80 33.96 -58.78
CA ASP A 708 -1.04 34.71 -59.79
C ASP A 708 -1.23 34.12 -61.20
N VAL A 709 -1.34 32.79 -61.31
CA VAL A 709 -1.65 32.06 -62.54
C VAL A 709 -3.13 32.15 -62.91
N LYS A 710 -4.04 32.12 -61.94
CA LYS A 710 -5.49 32.14 -62.07
C LYS A 710 -5.99 33.43 -62.73
N SER A 711 -5.30 34.55 -62.51
CA SER A 711 -5.52 35.81 -63.25
C SER A 711 -5.37 35.66 -64.78
N LYS A 712 -4.71 34.58 -65.25
CA LYS A 712 -4.41 34.32 -66.66
C LYS A 712 -5.16 33.13 -67.29
N ILE A 713 -5.75 32.20 -66.52
CA ILE A 713 -6.30 30.94 -67.08
C ILE A 713 -7.73 30.54 -66.65
N GLY A 714 -8.37 31.24 -65.71
CA GLY A 714 -9.81 31.03 -65.43
C GLY A 714 -10.21 29.67 -64.84
N ILE A 715 -9.34 29.02 -64.05
CA ILE A 715 -9.65 27.75 -63.36
C ILE A 715 -10.39 28.01 -62.03
N ASN A 716 -11.39 27.18 -61.74
CA ASN A 716 -12.30 27.28 -60.59
C ASN A 716 -11.59 26.95 -59.25
N SER A 717 -11.26 27.98 -58.47
CA SER A 717 -10.47 27.88 -57.22
C SER A 717 -11.25 27.44 -56.00
N ASP A 718 -12.58 27.45 -56.06
CA ASP A 718 -13.44 27.28 -54.90
C ASP A 718 -13.18 25.95 -54.19
N LYS A 719 -12.73 24.93 -54.94
CA LYS A 719 -12.35 23.63 -54.40
C LYS A 719 -11.03 23.68 -53.62
N ILE A 720 -10.01 24.40 -54.09
CA ILE A 720 -8.74 24.57 -53.36
C ILE A 720 -8.98 25.37 -52.07
N ASP A 721 -9.80 26.42 -52.14
CA ASP A 721 -10.20 27.21 -50.97
C ASP A 721 -10.96 26.36 -49.95
N SER A 722 -11.91 25.54 -50.41
CA SER A 722 -12.64 24.59 -49.56
C SER A 722 -11.70 23.58 -48.90
N ASP A 723 -10.78 22.98 -49.65
CA ASP A 723 -9.86 21.97 -49.13
C ASP A 723 -8.87 22.59 -48.13
N LEU A 724 -8.38 23.82 -48.36
CA LEU A 724 -7.55 24.57 -47.41
C LEU A 724 -8.30 24.95 -46.13
N VAL A 725 -9.57 25.36 -46.23
CA VAL A 725 -10.41 25.65 -45.06
C VAL A 725 -10.64 24.40 -44.24
N MET A 726 -10.94 23.27 -44.88
CA MET A 726 -11.13 21.99 -44.21
C MET A 726 -9.82 21.48 -43.58
N TYR A 727 -8.68 21.71 -44.25
CA TYR A 727 -7.35 21.42 -43.74
C TYR A 727 -7.03 22.26 -42.49
N ASN A 728 -7.20 23.58 -42.54
CA ASN A 728 -7.00 24.47 -41.39
C ASN A 728 -7.92 24.10 -40.22
N LYS A 729 -9.18 23.77 -40.52
CA LYS A 729 -10.12 23.28 -39.52
C LYS A 729 -9.62 22.00 -38.85
N THR A 730 -9.11 21.05 -39.62
CA THR A 730 -8.54 19.79 -39.10
C THR A 730 -7.34 20.03 -38.18
N ILE A 731 -6.41 20.91 -38.57
CA ILE A 731 -5.26 21.28 -37.73
C ILE A 731 -5.72 22.00 -36.46
N ASN A 732 -6.66 22.93 -36.58
CA ASN A 732 -7.23 23.62 -35.43
C ASN A 732 -7.98 22.66 -34.50
N ASP A 733 -8.69 21.67 -35.04
CA ASP A 733 -9.33 20.63 -34.24
C ASP A 733 -8.26 19.83 -33.47
N ILE A 734 -7.17 19.41 -34.12
CA ILE A 734 -6.02 18.74 -33.48
C ILE A 734 -5.37 19.62 -32.40
N GLN A 735 -5.23 20.93 -32.63
CA GLN A 735 -4.72 21.87 -31.64
C GLN A 735 -5.69 22.10 -30.48
N ASN A 736 -7.00 22.18 -30.75
CA ASN A 736 -8.02 22.30 -29.72
C ASN A 736 -8.13 21.02 -28.88
N TYR A 737 -7.83 19.85 -29.46
CA TYR A 737 -7.64 18.60 -28.70
C TYR A 737 -6.51 18.70 -27.67
N LYS A 738 -5.47 19.50 -27.92
CA LYS A 738 -4.34 19.73 -27.00
C LYS A 738 -4.75 20.52 -25.75
N ASN A 739 -5.74 21.40 -25.87
CA ASN A 739 -6.20 22.28 -24.78
C ASN A 739 -7.30 21.65 -23.91
N SER A 740 -7.82 20.49 -24.30
CA SER A 740 -8.80 19.71 -23.54
C SER A 740 -8.07 18.75 -22.59
N GLU A 741 -7.34 19.29 -21.62
CA GLU A 741 -6.90 18.56 -20.43
C GLU A 741 -8.14 18.14 -19.63
N ASP A 742 -8.64 16.92 -19.86
CA ASP A 742 -8.98 15.97 -18.81
C ASP A 742 -9.83 14.78 -19.31
N ASN A 743 -9.45 13.61 -18.80
CA ASN A 743 -10.20 12.35 -18.72
C ASN A 743 -10.37 11.47 -19.97
N MET A 744 -10.46 10.17 -19.66
CA MET A 744 -10.76 8.98 -20.48
C MET A 744 -11.77 9.14 -21.63
N ASN A 745 -12.55 10.22 -21.65
CA ASN A 745 -13.46 10.60 -22.74
C ASN A 745 -12.75 10.82 -24.09
N ASN A 746 -11.42 11.00 -24.09
CA ASN A 746 -10.64 11.08 -25.32
C ASN A 746 -10.46 9.72 -26.03
N ILE A 747 -10.65 8.58 -25.35
CA ILE A 747 -10.59 7.25 -25.96
C ILE A 747 -11.77 7.04 -26.94
N VAL A 748 -12.95 7.59 -26.64
CA VAL A 748 -14.12 7.52 -27.54
C VAL A 748 -14.01 8.52 -28.70
N LYS A 749 -13.17 9.56 -28.56
CA LYS A 749 -12.91 10.55 -29.64
C LYS A 749 -11.83 10.09 -30.64
N ASP A 750 -11.10 9.00 -30.35
CA ASP A 750 -10.07 8.47 -31.25
C ASP A 750 -10.62 7.95 -32.59
N THR A 751 -11.84 7.43 -32.60
CA THR A 751 -12.52 7.03 -33.85
C THR A 751 -12.69 8.23 -34.80
N ASN A 752 -12.95 9.43 -34.25
CA ASN A 752 -13.08 10.64 -35.04
C ASN A 752 -11.73 11.08 -35.61
N LEU A 753 -10.61 10.85 -34.89
CA LEU A 753 -9.27 11.19 -35.38
C LEU A 753 -8.86 10.31 -36.56
N LEU A 754 -9.16 9.01 -36.52
CA LEU A 754 -8.88 8.09 -37.63
C LEU A 754 -9.67 8.48 -38.90
N VAL A 755 -10.94 8.85 -38.73
CA VAL A 755 -11.79 9.35 -39.83
C VAL A 755 -11.25 10.68 -40.37
N LEU A 756 -10.79 11.58 -39.49
CA LEU A 756 -10.15 12.84 -39.89
C LEU A 756 -8.90 12.60 -40.74
N TYR A 757 -8.06 11.63 -40.34
CA TYR A 757 -6.84 11.26 -41.07
C TYR A 757 -7.13 10.70 -42.48
N GLN A 758 -8.14 9.83 -42.63
CA GLN A 758 -8.50 9.29 -43.94
C GLN A 758 -9.01 10.38 -44.90
N ASN A 759 -9.82 11.31 -44.38
CA ASN A 759 -10.28 12.47 -45.15
C ASN A 759 -9.12 13.39 -45.54
N TYR A 760 -8.15 13.57 -44.65
CA TYR A 760 -6.98 14.39 -44.89
C TYR A 760 -6.10 13.84 -46.01
N ASN A 761 -5.82 12.53 -46.01
CA ASN A 761 -5.01 11.89 -47.06
C ASN A 761 -5.68 12.08 -48.44
N TYR A 762 -7.01 11.95 -48.52
CA TYR A 762 -7.77 12.19 -49.75
C TYR A 762 -7.71 13.65 -50.24
N MET A 763 -7.85 14.62 -49.33
CA MET A 763 -7.73 16.05 -49.67
C MET A 763 -6.33 16.39 -50.16
N PHE A 764 -5.30 15.87 -49.51
CA PHE A 764 -3.91 16.09 -49.92
C PHE A 764 -3.66 15.63 -51.35
N TRP A 765 -4.03 14.38 -51.69
CA TRP A 765 -3.87 13.87 -53.05
C TRP A 765 -4.68 14.66 -54.08
N SER A 766 -5.83 15.21 -53.67
CA SER A 766 -6.63 16.09 -54.52
C SER A 766 -5.91 17.42 -54.81
N ILE A 767 -5.37 18.08 -53.78
CA ILE A 767 -4.61 19.33 -53.93
C ILE A 767 -3.33 19.10 -54.73
N LEU A 768 -2.62 17.99 -54.47
CA LEU A 768 -1.40 17.63 -55.18
C LEU A 768 -1.68 17.41 -56.67
N ALA A 769 -2.75 16.67 -57.01
CA ALA A 769 -3.15 16.42 -58.39
C ALA A 769 -3.55 17.69 -59.14
N ILE A 770 -4.26 18.60 -58.47
CA ILE A 770 -4.61 19.91 -59.05
C ILE A 770 -3.34 20.75 -59.28
N SER A 771 -2.43 20.76 -58.31
CA SER A 771 -1.17 21.51 -58.39
C SER A 771 -0.26 21.00 -59.51
N THR A 772 -0.11 19.68 -59.67
CA THR A 772 0.66 19.09 -60.79
C THR A 772 0.03 19.44 -62.12
N MET A 773 -1.30 19.39 -62.24
CA MET A 773 -2.00 19.77 -63.46
C MET A 773 -1.75 21.24 -63.84
N ILE A 774 -1.81 22.16 -62.88
CA ILE A 774 -1.54 23.60 -63.10
C ILE A 774 -0.09 23.84 -63.52
N ILE A 775 0.87 23.19 -62.87
CA ILE A 775 2.29 23.30 -63.22
C ILE A 775 2.53 22.73 -64.62
N SER A 776 1.92 21.59 -64.95
CA SER A 776 2.04 20.97 -66.27
C SER A 776 1.50 21.89 -67.37
N MET A 777 0.33 22.53 -67.14
CA MET A 777 -0.20 23.55 -68.05
C MET A 777 0.74 24.75 -68.22
N LYS A 778 1.39 25.20 -67.14
CA LYS A 778 2.36 26.31 -67.20
C LYS A 778 3.65 25.93 -67.94
N VAL A 779 4.08 24.68 -67.84
CA VAL A 779 5.24 24.16 -68.57
C VAL A 779 4.91 23.97 -70.05
N MET A 780 3.72 23.48 -70.38
CA MET A 780 3.26 23.28 -71.77
C MET A 780 2.82 24.58 -72.47
N GLY A 781 2.50 25.63 -71.72
CA GLY A 781 2.14 26.96 -72.24
C GLY A 781 3.34 27.89 -72.49
N LYS A 782 4.56 27.43 -72.23
CA LYS A 782 5.81 28.00 -72.76
C LYS A 782 6.21 27.23 -74.01
#